data_AF-A0A848SYR8-F1
#
_entry.id   AF-A0A848SYR8-F1
#
_cell.length_a   1.000
_cell.length_b   1.000
_cell.length_c   1.000
_cell.angle_alpha   90.00
_cell.angle_beta   90.00
_cell.angle_gamma   90.00
#
_symmetry.space_group_name_H-M   'P 1'
#
loop_
_entity.id
_entity.type
_entity.pdbx_description
1 polymer ?
#
loop_
_entity_poly.entity_id
_entity_poly.type
_entity_poly.pdbx_seq_one_letter_code
_entity_poly.pdbx_strand_id
1 'polypeptide(L)'
;TLVDMVFGLCAGIVFEPGSTIRANNSVFRSCFTNKSWRGFEFEAGSGGIIEESVFKNAHFALLFRGGADALVINNLFYNCKVGVASDKGNFREPITGNTFIVESTVIPYTCYNLLGAQNWGIVGHQSNFLASVSHNDFINPVDVGNTKQFIGVYLITSSGTFSENKFTNLYRCFDMQRANNSEIDNNEIELSQQFTTQSQIRGANCTNISVLSNEIEDTYEYLSIQANSGAIWFSGGSGISIKENRIEGFSNGIILKNTGSAEIIENSIMNCNHYGIYLSDAMGTDVSCNTINMHNRDNTFDETGIFHYQSTAGFSLNPTVYRNNCILETDVAMYLSTFPFPLGTLGNNVPQTVNNFLYNYTNCGIQVVNFEGNIGSSILTNFSTQGRNTFVSNNGPGGAVDIHSTYTIDESGNFGVNVTSNVNSFGIQNKYHSTASCANQVEENLLGATPNSDQEITDIERCDFALVGMKATISNHEQEHILKTKFVQIIQRVNQEDKLNFLLDLLTTLSSNQTTAEIEKLNVAVNTYDMLYSEDLKWFEYYYALAIDDYLLAGFHLGQLPLRNQNEKDLKFIESLMLDLKTNKKDLFNIDEFTREQLHEIDIQRLEHASLARDLLNLFEGDLDYIFGDLMEKQDVNVESSDILVLDSDLLEVFPNPSTDKVFIKYFVKDGENTTFRLFDMSGKLINDFKWTYSASKVELSLNSLNQGVYLFVIQEETGNIRRAKIVKR
;
A
#
# COMPACT_ATOMS: atom_id res chain seq x y z
N THR A 1 27.98 22.54 -31.24
CA THR A 1 27.28 22.72 -32.53
C THR A 1 26.07 21.83 -32.48
N LEU A 2 24.86 22.35 -32.73
CA LEU A 2 23.65 21.53 -32.72
C LEU A 2 23.63 20.63 -33.97
N VAL A 3 23.48 19.32 -33.76
CA VAL A 3 23.41 18.32 -34.84
C VAL A 3 21.97 17.81 -34.93
N ASP A 4 21.34 17.91 -36.11
CA ASP A 4 20.03 17.29 -36.37
C ASP A 4 20.25 16.08 -37.28
N MET A 5 20.03 14.88 -36.73
CA MET A 5 20.17 13.61 -37.42
C MET A 5 18.80 13.00 -37.70
N VAL A 6 18.53 12.76 -38.97
CA VAL A 6 17.24 12.27 -39.46
C VAL A 6 17.33 10.84 -39.98
N PHE A 7 16.37 10.02 -39.57
CA PHE A 7 16.32 8.60 -39.90
C PHE A 7 15.16 8.26 -40.82
N GLY A 8 15.40 7.39 -41.79
CA GLY A 8 14.33 6.76 -42.56
C GLY A 8 13.43 5.88 -41.68
N LEU A 9 12.32 5.42 -42.25
CA LEU A 9 11.42 4.46 -41.59
C LEU A 9 12.22 3.25 -41.09
N CYS A 10 12.14 3.00 -39.79
CA CYS A 10 12.81 1.89 -39.12
C CYS A 10 14.33 1.81 -39.32
N ALA A 11 14.96 2.91 -39.72
CA ALA A 11 16.40 3.08 -39.60
C ALA A 11 16.77 3.37 -38.13
N GLY A 12 17.98 2.97 -37.74
CA GLY A 12 18.54 3.22 -36.42
C GLY A 12 20.04 2.94 -36.43
N ILE A 13 20.67 3.01 -35.26
CA ILE A 13 22.10 2.74 -35.07
C ILE A 13 22.26 1.55 -34.13
N VAL A 14 23.17 0.64 -34.46
CA VAL A 14 23.58 -0.45 -33.56
C VAL A 14 25.03 -0.20 -33.15
N PHE A 15 25.29 -0.23 -31.85
CA PHE A 15 26.60 -0.12 -31.24
C PHE A 15 27.10 -1.52 -30.92
N GLU A 16 28.02 -2.02 -31.74
CA GLU A 16 28.64 -3.34 -31.57
C GLU A 16 29.58 -3.38 -30.34
N PRO A 17 29.91 -4.57 -29.81
CA PRO A 17 30.81 -4.69 -28.66
C PRO A 17 32.13 -3.90 -28.83
N GLY A 18 32.50 -3.12 -27.81
CA GLY A 18 33.68 -2.26 -27.82
C GLY A 18 33.48 -0.90 -28.48
N SER A 19 32.31 -0.60 -29.02
CA SER A 19 31.98 0.72 -29.54
C SER A 19 31.52 1.67 -28.42
N THR A 20 31.78 2.96 -28.61
CA THR A 20 31.33 4.02 -27.70
C THR A 20 30.75 5.19 -28.48
N ILE A 21 29.72 5.84 -27.92
CA ILE A 21 29.17 7.08 -28.45
C ILE A 21 29.32 8.22 -27.44
N ARG A 22 29.50 9.44 -27.97
CA ARG A 22 29.21 10.67 -27.24
C ARG A 22 28.24 11.52 -28.05
N ALA A 23 27.02 11.67 -27.56
CA ALA A 23 25.99 12.54 -28.12
C ALA A 23 25.74 13.67 -27.13
N ASN A 24 25.90 14.92 -27.57
CA ASN A 24 25.66 16.13 -26.78
C ASN A 24 24.91 17.14 -27.66
N ASN A 25 23.88 17.80 -27.12
CA ASN A 25 23.17 18.90 -27.78
C ASN A 25 22.74 18.55 -29.22
N SER A 26 22.14 17.37 -29.36
CA SER A 26 21.79 16.76 -30.64
C SER A 26 20.30 16.44 -30.72
N VAL A 27 19.75 16.40 -31.93
CA VAL A 27 18.37 16.00 -32.19
C VAL A 27 18.37 14.74 -33.05
N PHE A 28 17.64 13.72 -32.60
CA PHE A 28 17.47 12.44 -33.28
C PHE A 28 15.98 12.21 -33.56
N ARG A 29 15.62 12.09 -34.83
CA ARG A 29 14.20 12.01 -35.23
C ARG A 29 13.98 11.28 -36.54
N SER A 30 12.74 10.88 -36.80
CA SER A 30 12.33 10.41 -38.12
C SER A 30 12.37 11.55 -39.16
N CYS A 31 12.65 11.19 -40.41
CA CYS A 31 12.45 12.05 -41.58
C CYS A 31 10.98 12.49 -41.72
N PHE A 32 10.03 11.69 -41.22
CA PHE A 32 8.60 11.97 -41.28
C PHE A 32 8.06 12.30 -39.89
N THR A 33 7.32 13.40 -39.77
CA THR A 33 6.80 13.91 -38.49
C THR A 33 5.78 12.97 -37.83
N ASN A 34 5.13 12.11 -38.61
CA ASN A 34 4.09 11.18 -38.16
C ASN A 34 4.51 9.71 -38.25
N LYS A 35 5.81 9.42 -38.29
CA LYS A 35 6.33 8.06 -38.36
C LYS A 35 7.40 7.84 -37.31
N SER A 36 7.58 6.58 -36.93
CA SER A 36 8.65 6.18 -36.06
C SER A 36 9.96 5.88 -36.80
N TRP A 37 11.05 5.89 -36.06
CA TRP A 37 12.34 5.30 -36.45
C TRP A 37 12.76 4.30 -35.37
N ARG A 38 13.79 3.49 -35.61
CA ARG A 38 14.09 2.34 -34.76
C ARG A 38 14.66 2.76 -33.40
N GLY A 39 15.67 3.63 -33.40
CA GLY A 39 16.41 3.96 -32.19
C GLY A 39 17.91 3.74 -32.24
N PHE A 40 18.52 3.86 -31.06
CA PHE A 40 19.88 3.39 -30.75
C PHE A 40 19.81 2.09 -29.97
N GLU A 41 20.56 1.09 -30.43
CA GLU A 41 20.67 -0.23 -29.82
C GLU A 41 22.12 -0.49 -29.44
N PHE A 42 22.35 -0.84 -28.18
CA PHE A 42 23.65 -1.06 -27.57
C PHE A 42 23.80 -2.53 -27.23
N GLU A 43 24.73 -3.21 -27.89
CA GLU A 43 25.06 -4.61 -27.62
C GLU A 43 26.02 -4.74 -26.43
N ALA A 44 26.11 -5.92 -25.85
CA ALA A 44 26.95 -6.22 -24.70
C ALA A 44 28.40 -5.69 -24.87
N GLY A 45 28.86 -4.90 -23.91
CA GLY A 45 30.19 -4.28 -23.95
C GLY A 45 30.32 -3.05 -24.85
N SER A 46 29.20 -2.49 -25.32
CA SER A 46 29.12 -1.13 -25.87
C SER A 46 28.58 -0.15 -24.82
N GLY A 47 28.74 1.14 -25.07
CA GLY A 47 28.20 2.16 -24.17
C GLY A 47 28.41 3.60 -24.64
N GLY A 48 28.32 4.56 -23.73
CA GLY A 48 28.61 5.94 -24.07
C GLY A 48 28.09 7.00 -23.11
N ILE A 49 28.04 8.22 -23.63
CA ILE A 49 27.49 9.40 -22.96
C ILE A 49 26.45 10.03 -23.87
N ILE A 50 25.25 10.21 -23.37
CA ILE A 50 24.11 10.80 -24.06
C ILE A 50 23.57 11.90 -23.16
N GLU A 51 23.93 13.14 -23.50
CA GLU A 51 23.64 14.31 -22.69
C GLU A 51 22.94 15.40 -23.51
N GLU A 52 22.02 16.14 -22.90
CA GLU A 52 21.40 17.35 -23.48
C GLU A 52 20.82 17.14 -24.90
N SER A 53 20.33 15.94 -25.19
CA SER A 53 19.87 15.56 -26.54
C SER A 53 18.35 15.34 -26.59
N VAL A 54 17.79 15.42 -27.78
CA VAL A 54 16.34 15.28 -28.02
C VAL A 54 16.09 14.06 -28.91
N PHE A 55 15.32 13.10 -28.40
CA PHE A 55 14.83 11.95 -29.15
C PHE A 55 13.36 12.14 -29.45
N LYS A 56 12.98 12.12 -30.74
CA LYS A 56 11.58 12.27 -31.16
C LYS A 56 11.09 11.05 -31.89
N ASN A 57 9.91 10.55 -31.51
CA ASN A 57 9.18 9.53 -32.24
C ASN A 57 9.98 8.23 -32.44
N ALA A 58 10.90 7.91 -31.53
CA ALA A 58 11.64 6.65 -31.61
C ALA A 58 10.75 5.49 -31.18
N HIS A 59 10.97 4.30 -31.75
CA HIS A 59 10.39 3.07 -31.20
C HIS A 59 11.05 2.78 -29.85
N PHE A 60 12.36 2.55 -29.84
CA PHE A 60 13.17 2.64 -28.63
C PHE A 60 14.08 3.84 -28.82
N ALA A 61 14.09 4.84 -27.93
CA ALA A 61 15.10 5.88 -28.09
C ALA A 61 16.49 5.30 -27.81
N LEU A 62 16.61 4.60 -26.67
CA LEU A 62 17.81 3.90 -26.22
C LEU A 62 17.45 2.48 -25.76
N LEU A 63 18.05 1.46 -26.38
CA LEU A 63 17.90 0.05 -26.00
C LEU A 63 19.27 -0.53 -25.64
N PHE A 64 19.45 -1.00 -24.42
CA PHE A 64 20.68 -1.59 -23.90
C PHE A 64 20.51 -3.08 -23.68
N ARG A 65 21.41 -3.89 -24.24
CA ARG A 65 21.37 -5.35 -24.15
C ARG A 65 22.60 -5.94 -23.49
N GLY A 66 22.42 -7.00 -22.72
CA GLY A 66 23.51 -7.86 -22.26
C GLY A 66 24.55 -7.13 -21.42
N GLY A 67 24.11 -6.21 -20.56
CA GLY A 67 24.96 -5.40 -19.69
C GLY A 67 25.64 -4.21 -20.37
N ALA A 68 25.20 -3.81 -21.56
CA ALA A 68 25.54 -2.50 -22.10
C ALA A 68 24.94 -1.39 -21.21
N ASP A 69 25.65 -0.28 -21.08
CA ASP A 69 25.18 0.89 -20.33
C ASP A 69 25.71 2.19 -20.93
N ALA A 70 25.04 3.29 -20.62
CA ALA A 70 25.50 4.63 -20.99
C ALA A 70 25.01 5.64 -19.97
N LEU A 71 25.77 6.73 -19.84
CA LEU A 71 25.35 7.89 -19.08
C LEU A 71 24.20 8.60 -19.83
N VAL A 72 23.01 8.66 -19.23
CA VAL A 72 21.81 9.27 -19.86
C VAL A 72 21.34 10.47 -19.02
N ILE A 73 21.76 11.67 -19.43
CA ILE A 73 21.57 12.88 -18.62
C ILE A 73 20.92 14.04 -19.38
N ASN A 74 19.95 14.72 -18.76
CA ASN A 74 19.37 15.97 -19.29
C ASN A 74 18.81 15.86 -20.72
N ASN A 75 18.30 14.69 -21.10
CA ASN A 75 17.71 14.49 -22.43
C ASN A 75 16.20 14.73 -22.43
N LEU A 76 15.66 15.03 -23.61
CA LEU A 76 14.22 15.06 -23.86
C LEU A 76 13.81 13.86 -24.73
N PHE A 77 12.96 13.00 -24.19
CA PHE A 77 12.32 11.90 -24.90
C PHE A 77 10.88 12.28 -25.23
N TYR A 78 10.59 12.55 -26.50
CA TYR A 78 9.32 13.12 -26.94
C TYR A 78 8.57 12.17 -27.89
N ASN A 79 7.41 11.70 -27.45
CA ASN A 79 6.59 10.71 -28.15
C ASN A 79 7.36 9.45 -28.56
N CYS A 80 8.30 9.01 -27.73
CA CYS A 80 8.95 7.72 -27.90
C CYS A 80 8.02 6.60 -27.41
N LYS A 81 8.00 5.44 -28.09
CA LYS A 81 7.26 4.27 -27.59
C LYS A 81 7.91 3.76 -26.30
N VAL A 82 9.23 3.66 -26.31
CA VAL A 82 10.07 3.47 -25.13
C VAL A 82 11.16 4.53 -25.11
N GLY A 83 11.30 5.24 -24.00
CA GLY A 83 12.43 6.16 -23.79
C GLY A 83 13.74 5.40 -23.62
N VAL A 84 13.91 4.74 -22.48
CA VAL A 84 15.08 3.91 -22.17
C VAL A 84 14.66 2.49 -21.88
N ALA A 85 15.31 1.51 -22.49
CA ALA A 85 15.12 0.09 -22.19
C ALA A 85 16.46 -0.56 -21.82
N SER A 86 16.47 -1.32 -20.74
CA SER A 86 17.57 -2.22 -20.36
C SER A 86 17.07 -3.66 -20.37
N ASP A 87 17.74 -4.52 -21.13
CA ASP A 87 17.44 -5.95 -21.26
C ASP A 87 18.69 -6.76 -20.86
N LYS A 88 18.58 -7.47 -19.73
CA LYS A 88 19.58 -8.39 -19.18
C LYS A 88 20.89 -7.72 -18.81
N GLY A 89 21.10 -7.50 -17.52
CA GLY A 89 22.41 -7.17 -16.97
C GLY A 89 22.41 -6.00 -16.00
N ASN A 90 23.61 -5.60 -15.58
CA ASN A 90 23.80 -4.53 -14.62
C ASN A 90 24.00 -3.21 -15.34
N PHE A 91 23.07 -2.27 -15.15
CA PHE A 91 23.17 -0.91 -15.66
C PHE A 91 23.85 -0.04 -14.61
N ARG A 92 25.10 0.36 -14.85
CA ARG A 92 25.95 1.00 -13.82
C ARG A 92 25.92 2.52 -13.87
N GLU A 93 25.57 3.07 -15.01
CA GLU A 93 25.53 4.51 -15.23
C GLU A 93 24.17 5.09 -14.82
N PRO A 94 24.09 6.34 -14.34
CA PRO A 94 22.83 6.95 -13.93
C PRO A 94 21.96 7.36 -15.13
N ILE A 95 20.65 7.33 -14.91
CA ILE A 95 19.62 7.92 -15.78
C ILE A 95 19.01 9.09 -14.99
N THR A 96 19.43 10.32 -15.29
CA THR A 96 19.06 11.47 -14.44
C THR A 96 18.84 12.79 -15.18
N GLY A 97 17.94 13.63 -14.67
CA GLY A 97 17.65 14.95 -15.25
C GLY A 97 16.88 14.90 -16.57
N ASN A 98 16.38 13.73 -16.98
CA ASN A 98 15.72 13.59 -18.28
C ASN A 98 14.23 13.92 -18.18
N THR A 99 13.66 14.37 -19.30
CA THR A 99 12.21 14.61 -19.42
C THR A 99 11.62 13.65 -20.45
N PHE A 100 10.58 12.91 -20.06
CA PHE A 100 9.82 11.99 -20.90
C PHE A 100 8.41 12.56 -21.12
N ILE A 101 8.05 12.83 -22.37
CA ILE A 101 6.76 13.43 -22.73
C ILE A 101 6.03 12.57 -23.75
N VAL A 102 4.77 12.23 -23.45
CA VAL A 102 3.87 11.55 -24.39
C VAL A 102 2.65 12.43 -24.64
N GLU A 103 2.53 12.95 -25.86
CA GLU A 103 1.41 13.75 -26.31
C GLU A 103 0.37 12.93 -27.10
N SER A 104 -0.74 13.59 -27.45
CA SER A 104 -1.90 12.98 -28.11
C SER A 104 -1.63 12.53 -29.55
N THR A 105 -0.53 12.99 -30.15
CA THR A 105 -0.18 12.66 -31.54
C THR A 105 0.00 11.15 -31.71
N VAL A 106 -0.87 10.50 -32.49
CA VAL A 106 -0.77 9.06 -32.76
C VAL A 106 0.41 8.79 -33.70
N ILE A 107 1.38 8.02 -33.22
CA ILE A 107 2.54 7.57 -34.00
C ILE A 107 2.42 6.07 -34.21
N PRO A 108 2.40 5.58 -35.47
CA PRO A 108 2.45 4.16 -35.73
C PRO A 108 3.89 3.66 -35.52
N TYR A 109 4.10 2.86 -34.48
CA TYR A 109 5.39 2.22 -34.18
C TYR A 109 5.46 0.86 -34.87
N THR A 110 6.03 0.81 -36.07
CA THR A 110 6.02 -0.41 -36.91
C THR A 110 7.37 -1.12 -37.01
N CYS A 111 8.37 -0.69 -36.24
CA CYS A 111 9.75 -1.16 -36.39
C CYS A 111 10.09 -2.42 -35.60
N TYR A 112 9.31 -2.71 -34.56
CA TYR A 112 9.33 -3.95 -33.80
C TYR A 112 7.89 -4.46 -33.73
N ASN A 113 7.71 -5.74 -33.45
CA ASN A 113 6.41 -6.37 -33.26
C ASN A 113 5.83 -6.07 -31.85
N LEU A 114 6.09 -4.86 -31.33
CA LEU A 114 5.42 -4.35 -30.15
C LEU A 114 4.05 -3.84 -30.59
N LEU A 115 3.03 -4.66 -30.42
CA LEU A 115 1.67 -4.20 -30.63
C LEU A 115 1.24 -3.37 -29.40
N GLY A 116 0.17 -2.59 -29.52
CA GLY A 116 -0.44 -1.87 -28.40
C GLY A 116 -0.17 -0.36 -28.32
N ALA A 117 -1.04 0.33 -27.60
CA ALA A 117 -1.12 1.78 -27.43
C ALA A 117 -0.32 2.33 -26.24
N GLN A 118 0.23 1.46 -25.37
CA GLN A 118 1.03 1.89 -24.22
C GLN A 118 2.33 2.59 -24.62
N ASN A 119 2.78 3.58 -23.85
CA ASN A 119 4.10 4.18 -23.95
C ASN A 119 4.84 3.95 -22.63
N TRP A 120 6.17 3.82 -22.68
CA TRP A 120 6.99 3.62 -21.50
C TRP A 120 8.12 4.64 -21.42
N GLY A 121 8.35 5.20 -20.24
CA GLY A 121 9.49 6.06 -19.98
C GLY A 121 10.76 5.22 -19.90
N ILE A 122 10.82 4.35 -18.90
CA ILE A 122 11.93 3.45 -18.62
C ILE A 122 11.42 2.01 -18.49
N VAL A 123 12.09 1.08 -19.15
CA VAL A 123 11.81 -0.37 -19.09
C VAL A 123 13.04 -1.10 -18.59
N GLY A 124 12.88 -1.92 -17.55
CA GLY A 124 13.88 -2.88 -17.08
C GLY A 124 13.36 -4.30 -17.24
N HIS A 125 14.09 -5.13 -17.98
CA HIS A 125 13.81 -6.56 -18.07
C HIS A 125 15.06 -7.35 -17.68
N GLN A 126 14.97 -8.12 -16.60
CA GLN A 126 16.11 -8.89 -16.08
C GLN A 126 17.36 -8.02 -15.84
N SER A 127 17.14 -6.77 -15.43
CA SER A 127 18.19 -5.76 -15.30
C SER A 127 18.30 -5.24 -13.87
N ASN A 128 19.53 -4.97 -13.44
CA ASN A 128 19.80 -4.33 -12.15
C ASN A 128 20.35 -2.93 -12.40
N PHE A 129 19.58 -1.90 -12.05
CA PHE A 129 20.02 -0.51 -12.09
C PHE A 129 20.83 -0.23 -10.83
N LEU A 130 22.16 -0.28 -10.96
CA LEU A 130 23.10 -0.13 -9.83
C LEU A 130 23.35 1.34 -9.47
N ALA A 131 23.16 2.24 -10.43
CA ALA A 131 23.08 3.67 -10.17
C ALA A 131 21.61 4.12 -10.05
N SER A 132 21.37 5.21 -9.34
CA SER A 132 20.03 5.74 -9.17
C SER A 132 19.44 6.24 -10.49
N VAL A 133 18.16 5.94 -10.69
CA VAL A 133 17.32 6.55 -11.70
C VAL A 133 16.59 7.70 -11.03
N SER A 134 17.08 8.93 -11.20
CA SER A 134 16.66 10.04 -10.35
C SER A 134 16.51 11.38 -11.06
N HIS A 135 15.72 12.29 -10.49
CA HIS A 135 15.53 13.64 -11.04
C HIS A 135 14.99 13.63 -12.47
N ASN A 136 14.17 12.63 -12.84
CA ASN A 136 13.54 12.61 -14.15
C ASN A 136 12.09 13.09 -14.06
N ASP A 137 11.64 13.77 -15.12
CA ASP A 137 10.26 14.23 -15.27
C ASP A 137 9.53 13.32 -16.25
N PHE A 138 8.38 12.79 -15.84
CA PHE A 138 7.47 12.02 -16.70
C PHE A 138 6.17 12.79 -16.82
N ILE A 139 5.80 13.15 -18.05
CA ILE A 139 4.68 14.07 -18.30
C ILE A 139 3.78 13.50 -19.39
N ASN A 140 2.50 13.38 -19.09
CA ASN A 140 1.47 13.15 -20.08
C ASN A 140 0.45 14.31 -20.03
N PRO A 141 0.63 15.34 -20.88
CA PRO A 141 -0.15 16.57 -20.82
C PRO A 141 -1.53 16.46 -21.46
N VAL A 142 -1.98 15.26 -21.83
CA VAL A 142 -3.18 15.07 -22.65
C VAL A 142 -4.42 14.93 -21.79
N ASP A 143 -5.22 15.99 -21.74
CA ASP A 143 -6.54 15.99 -21.11
C ASP A 143 -7.54 15.06 -21.85
N VAL A 144 -8.17 14.21 -21.05
CA VAL A 144 -9.49 13.56 -21.21
C VAL A 144 -9.81 12.93 -22.56
N GLY A 145 -9.80 11.58 -22.59
CA GLY A 145 -10.42 10.76 -23.64
C GLY A 145 -9.45 10.03 -24.56
N ASN A 146 -8.15 10.13 -24.33
CA ASN A 146 -7.15 9.43 -25.14
C ASN A 146 -6.73 8.09 -24.52
N THR A 147 -6.71 7.04 -25.32
CA THR A 147 -6.36 5.65 -24.94
C THR A 147 -4.87 5.43 -24.67
N LYS A 148 -4.05 6.49 -24.69
CA LYS A 148 -2.60 6.35 -24.53
C LYS A 148 -2.25 6.19 -23.05
N GLN A 149 -1.99 4.95 -22.68
CA GLN A 149 -1.51 4.57 -21.36
C GLN A 149 0.00 4.84 -21.29
N PHE A 150 0.41 5.93 -20.64
CA PHE A 150 1.83 6.21 -20.39
C PHE A 150 2.25 5.68 -19.02
N ILE A 151 3.19 4.75 -19.03
CA ILE A 151 3.80 4.14 -17.85
C ILE A 151 5.20 4.75 -17.65
N GLY A 152 5.49 5.22 -16.44
CA GLY A 152 6.75 5.89 -16.12
C GLY A 152 7.91 4.90 -16.12
N VAL A 153 7.89 3.98 -15.16
CA VAL A 153 8.89 2.93 -14.96
C VAL A 153 8.20 1.56 -14.97
N TYR A 154 8.66 0.66 -15.83
CA TYR A 154 8.16 -0.72 -15.96
C TYR A 154 9.28 -1.72 -15.71
N LEU A 155 9.16 -2.55 -14.67
CA LEU A 155 10.19 -3.49 -14.23
C LEU A 155 9.67 -4.93 -14.26
N ILE A 156 10.39 -5.82 -14.94
CA ILE A 156 10.18 -7.27 -14.87
C ILE A 156 11.46 -7.94 -14.40
N THR A 157 11.39 -8.68 -13.28
CA THR A 157 12.55 -9.39 -12.73
C THR A 157 13.79 -8.49 -12.64
N SER A 158 13.58 -7.25 -12.20
CA SER A 158 14.59 -6.19 -12.23
C SER A 158 14.69 -5.52 -10.87
N SER A 159 15.80 -4.83 -10.62
CA SER A 159 16.07 -4.10 -9.37
C SER A 159 16.58 -2.69 -9.65
N GLY A 160 16.43 -1.78 -8.68
CA GLY A 160 17.02 -0.44 -8.76
C GLY A 160 16.50 0.54 -7.71
N THR A 161 17.18 1.68 -7.59
CA THR A 161 16.74 2.82 -6.78
C THR A 161 16.20 3.91 -7.71
N PHE A 162 14.94 4.28 -7.49
CA PHE A 162 14.20 5.27 -8.26
C PHE A 162 13.81 6.40 -7.32
N SER A 163 14.54 7.52 -7.40
CA SER A 163 14.39 8.59 -6.41
C SER A 163 14.25 9.98 -6.99
N GLU A 164 13.51 10.87 -6.32
CA GLU A 164 13.41 12.28 -6.72
C GLU A 164 12.89 12.47 -8.15
N ASN A 165 12.08 11.54 -8.67
CA ASN A 165 11.43 11.69 -9.97
C ASN A 165 10.06 12.35 -9.81
N LYS A 166 9.63 13.07 -10.83
CA LYS A 166 8.31 13.70 -10.89
C LYS A 166 7.44 13.03 -11.96
N PHE A 167 6.23 12.66 -11.58
CA PHE A 167 5.25 12.03 -12.44
C PHE A 167 3.98 12.86 -12.50
N THR A 168 3.64 13.38 -13.67
CA THR A 168 2.46 14.22 -13.86
C THR A 168 1.51 13.57 -14.85
N ASN A 169 0.33 13.21 -14.36
CA ASN A 169 -0.78 12.70 -15.17
C ASN A 169 -0.43 11.40 -15.91
N LEU A 170 0.24 10.46 -15.25
CA LEU A 170 0.55 9.16 -15.83
C LEU A 170 -0.58 8.15 -15.63
N TYR A 171 -0.65 7.18 -16.55
CA TYR A 171 -1.51 6.02 -16.35
C TYR A 171 -1.01 5.19 -15.17
N ARG A 172 0.31 4.98 -15.08
CA ARG A 172 0.93 4.33 -13.93
C ARG A 172 2.35 4.84 -13.79
N CYS A 173 2.75 5.24 -12.58
CA CYS A 173 4.10 5.75 -12.35
C CYS A 173 5.11 4.60 -12.30
N PHE A 174 4.79 3.58 -11.50
CA PHE A 174 5.59 2.38 -11.34
C PHE A 174 4.77 1.12 -11.54
N ASP A 175 5.26 0.24 -12.41
CA ASP A 175 4.69 -1.07 -12.64
C ASP A 175 5.78 -2.12 -12.51
N MET A 176 5.65 -3.00 -11.52
CA MET A 176 6.68 -3.94 -11.14
C MET A 176 6.11 -5.36 -11.11
N GLN A 177 6.78 -6.27 -11.79
CA GLN A 177 6.45 -7.68 -11.80
C GLN A 177 7.70 -8.49 -11.46
N ARG A 178 7.65 -9.24 -10.35
CA ARG A 178 8.82 -9.96 -9.82
C ARG A 178 10.04 -9.07 -9.66
N ALA A 179 9.83 -7.77 -9.44
CA ALA A 179 10.93 -6.88 -9.10
C ALA A 179 11.47 -7.27 -7.74
N ASN A 180 12.77 -7.08 -7.55
CA ASN A 180 13.42 -7.39 -6.30
C ASN A 180 14.33 -6.25 -5.86
N ASN A 181 14.59 -6.15 -4.55
CA ASN A 181 15.56 -5.21 -3.96
C ASN A 181 15.48 -3.80 -4.58
N SER A 182 14.25 -3.29 -4.73
CA SER A 182 14.00 -2.02 -5.39
C SER A 182 13.51 -1.00 -4.39
N GLU A 183 13.89 0.25 -4.62
CA GLU A 183 13.56 1.38 -3.75
C GLU A 183 12.91 2.48 -4.59
N ILE A 184 11.73 2.90 -4.18
CA ILE A 184 10.96 4.01 -4.74
C ILE A 184 10.93 5.08 -3.66
N ASP A 185 11.82 6.06 -3.75
CA ASP A 185 12.10 7.00 -2.65
C ASP A 185 11.91 8.47 -3.07
N ASN A 186 11.19 9.25 -2.29
CA ASN A 186 11.09 10.70 -2.45
C ASN A 186 10.65 11.15 -3.86
N ASN A 187 9.72 10.42 -4.48
CA ASN A 187 9.13 10.79 -5.77
C ASN A 187 7.85 11.63 -5.56
N GLU A 188 7.55 12.51 -6.52
CA GLU A 188 6.33 13.32 -6.57
C GLU A 188 5.40 12.76 -7.66
N ILE A 189 4.19 12.36 -7.27
CA ILE A 189 3.17 11.81 -8.17
C ILE A 189 1.92 12.67 -8.07
N GLU A 190 1.52 13.26 -9.19
CA GLU A 190 0.33 14.11 -9.31
C GLU A 190 -0.61 13.56 -10.39
N LEU A 191 -1.89 13.41 -10.02
CA LEU A 191 -2.98 13.20 -10.95
C LEU A 191 -3.97 14.37 -10.85
N SER A 192 -4.26 14.98 -11.99
CA SER A 192 -5.28 16.03 -12.17
C SER A 192 -6.25 15.69 -13.30
N GLN A 193 -6.17 14.47 -13.85
CA GLN A 193 -7.01 14.02 -14.96
C GLN A 193 -7.52 12.59 -14.76
N GLN A 194 -8.61 12.27 -15.46
CA GLN A 194 -9.25 10.97 -15.36
C GLN A 194 -8.47 9.88 -16.08
N PHE A 195 -8.16 8.82 -15.34
CA PHE A 195 -7.84 7.52 -15.90
C PHE A 195 -8.78 6.44 -15.35
N THR A 196 -8.93 5.34 -16.10
CA THR A 196 -9.45 4.09 -15.55
C THR A 196 -8.36 3.40 -14.72
N THR A 197 -7.75 4.10 -13.77
CA THR A 197 -6.56 3.58 -13.10
C THR A 197 -6.90 2.72 -11.92
N GLN A 198 -6.27 1.56 -11.91
CA GLN A 198 -6.07 0.75 -10.72
C GLN A 198 -4.56 0.86 -10.42
N SER A 199 -4.23 1.71 -9.44
CA SER A 199 -2.92 1.98 -8.79
C SER A 199 -1.76 2.65 -9.54
N GLN A 200 -1.17 3.70 -8.92
CA GLN A 200 -0.03 4.47 -9.42
C GLN A 200 1.32 3.78 -9.18
N ILE A 201 1.48 3.15 -8.02
CA ILE A 201 2.57 2.23 -7.73
C ILE A 201 1.96 0.85 -7.63
N ARG A 202 2.27 -0.02 -8.60
CA ARG A 202 1.80 -1.41 -8.63
C ARG A 202 3.01 -2.35 -8.59
N GLY A 203 2.95 -3.33 -7.69
CA GLY A 203 3.86 -4.47 -7.63
C GLY A 203 3.11 -5.79 -7.61
N ALA A 204 3.62 -6.80 -8.31
CA ALA A 204 3.11 -8.15 -8.21
C ALA A 204 4.23 -9.19 -8.14
N ASN A 205 4.12 -10.08 -7.16
CA ASN A 205 5.13 -11.09 -6.82
C ASN A 205 6.53 -10.48 -6.58
N CYS A 206 6.60 -9.29 -6.00
CA CYS A 206 7.86 -8.59 -5.76
C CYS A 206 8.45 -8.95 -4.39
N THR A 207 9.78 -8.86 -4.26
CA THR A 207 10.47 -9.20 -3.01
C THR A 207 11.41 -8.07 -2.58
N ASN A 208 11.41 -7.69 -1.31
CA ASN A 208 12.24 -6.59 -0.78
C ASN A 208 12.05 -5.28 -1.55
N ILE A 209 10.83 -4.77 -1.55
CA ILE A 209 10.51 -3.47 -2.16
C ILE A 209 10.31 -2.45 -1.08
N SER A 210 10.97 -1.31 -1.20
CA SER A 210 10.79 -0.16 -0.32
C SER A 210 10.10 0.97 -1.09
N VAL A 211 9.00 1.47 -0.55
CA VAL A 211 8.29 2.66 -1.04
C VAL A 211 8.34 3.70 0.07
N LEU A 212 9.23 4.67 -0.07
CA LEU A 212 9.67 5.56 1.00
C LEU A 212 9.41 7.03 0.64
N SER A 213 8.90 7.81 1.59
CA SER A 213 8.90 9.28 1.51
C SER A 213 8.25 9.89 0.24
N ASN A 214 7.38 9.16 -0.47
CA ASN A 214 6.77 9.66 -1.70
C ASN A 214 5.57 10.55 -1.39
N GLU A 215 5.34 11.56 -2.24
CA GLU A 215 4.12 12.36 -2.26
C GLU A 215 3.24 11.89 -3.43
N ILE A 216 2.04 11.41 -3.12
CA ILE A 216 1.13 10.78 -4.08
C ILE A 216 -0.24 11.43 -3.94
N GLU A 217 -0.60 12.29 -4.89
CA GLU A 217 -1.82 13.10 -4.83
C GLU A 217 -2.70 12.84 -6.07
N ASP A 218 -3.98 12.58 -5.82
CA ASP A 218 -5.04 12.60 -6.83
C ASP A 218 -5.99 13.76 -6.53
N THR A 219 -5.87 14.82 -7.33
CA THR A 219 -6.70 16.03 -7.24
C THR A 219 -7.97 15.93 -8.08
N TYR A 220 -8.16 14.83 -8.82
CA TYR A 220 -9.32 14.67 -9.68
C TYR A 220 -10.57 14.35 -8.83
N GLU A 221 -11.41 15.37 -8.61
CA GLU A 221 -12.67 15.28 -7.85
C GLU A 221 -13.71 14.38 -8.56
N TYR A 222 -13.56 13.05 -8.49
CA TYR A 222 -14.57 12.14 -9.01
C TYR A 222 -14.91 10.98 -8.07
N LEU A 223 -16.15 11.06 -7.57
CA LEU A 223 -16.80 10.24 -6.55
C LEU A 223 -17.27 8.85 -7.02
N SER A 224 -16.76 8.32 -8.15
CA SER A 224 -17.18 6.98 -8.63
C SER A 224 -16.01 6.10 -9.07
N ILE A 225 -14.90 6.18 -8.32
CA ILE A 225 -13.75 5.33 -8.62
C ILE A 225 -14.13 3.88 -8.33
N GLN A 226 -13.78 2.98 -9.25
CA GLN A 226 -13.95 1.55 -9.05
C GLN A 226 -13.28 1.11 -7.74
N ALA A 227 -13.91 0.21 -6.99
CA ALA A 227 -13.42 -0.22 -5.69
C ALA A 227 -11.96 -0.72 -5.71
N ASN A 228 -11.43 -1.16 -6.86
CA ASN A 228 -10.12 -1.77 -6.98
C ASN A 228 -8.94 -0.79 -7.26
N SER A 229 -9.16 0.52 -7.24
CA SER A 229 -8.07 1.50 -7.48
C SER A 229 -7.40 1.98 -6.20
N GLY A 230 -6.07 1.96 -6.12
CA GLY A 230 -5.33 2.52 -4.98
C GLY A 230 -4.32 3.60 -5.35
N ALA A 231 -3.60 4.15 -4.38
CA ALA A 231 -2.34 4.85 -4.64
C ALA A 231 -1.22 3.81 -4.80
N ILE A 232 -1.13 2.87 -3.85
CA ILE A 232 -0.13 1.80 -3.79
C ILE A 232 -0.83 0.45 -3.77
N TRP A 233 -0.41 -0.48 -4.63
CA TRP A 233 -0.90 -1.85 -4.67
C TRP A 233 0.24 -2.85 -4.76
N PHE A 234 0.26 -3.82 -3.86
CA PHE A 234 1.08 -5.02 -3.98
C PHE A 234 0.25 -6.29 -3.89
N SER A 235 0.49 -7.22 -4.80
CA SER A 235 -0.13 -8.55 -4.77
C SER A 235 0.88 -9.67 -4.92
N GLY A 236 0.95 -10.59 -3.96
CA GLY A 236 1.98 -11.61 -3.93
C GLY A 236 3.35 -11.04 -3.57
N GLY A 237 4.25 -11.90 -3.08
CA GLY A 237 5.61 -11.53 -2.72
C GLY A 237 5.77 -11.15 -1.25
N SER A 238 6.95 -10.63 -0.87
CA SER A 238 7.30 -10.42 0.53
C SER A 238 8.37 -9.35 0.78
N GLY A 239 8.56 -8.97 2.04
CA GLY A 239 9.55 -7.94 2.40
C GLY A 239 9.18 -6.57 1.85
N ILE A 240 7.88 -6.25 1.81
CA ILE A 240 7.39 -4.98 1.30
C ILE A 240 7.40 -3.95 2.44
N SER A 241 8.13 -2.85 2.27
CA SER A 241 8.20 -1.75 3.22
C SER A 241 7.58 -0.50 2.59
N ILE A 242 6.52 0.03 3.18
CA ILE A 242 5.83 1.24 2.75
C ILE A 242 5.90 2.23 3.91
N LYS A 243 6.83 3.19 3.82
CA LYS A 243 7.18 4.07 4.94
C LYS A 243 7.12 5.55 4.58
N GLU A 244 6.62 6.39 5.48
CA GLU A 244 6.73 7.85 5.41
C GLU A 244 6.11 8.48 4.13
N ASN A 245 5.17 7.80 3.46
CA ASN A 245 4.51 8.35 2.27
C ASN A 245 3.34 9.27 2.64
N ARG A 246 3.13 10.32 1.85
CA ARG A 246 1.93 11.16 1.86
C ARG A 246 1.02 10.75 0.71
N ILE A 247 -0.18 10.28 1.02
CA ILE A 247 -1.17 9.78 0.06
C ILE A 247 -2.47 10.58 0.23
N GLU A 248 -2.99 11.15 -0.86
CA GLU A 248 -4.18 12.01 -0.81
C GLU A 248 -5.11 11.81 -2.01
N GLY A 249 -6.43 11.68 -1.77
CA GLY A 249 -7.49 11.79 -2.79
C GLY A 249 -7.85 10.51 -3.56
N PHE A 250 -7.20 9.38 -3.26
CA PHE A 250 -7.43 8.11 -3.97
C PHE A 250 -8.67 7.35 -3.46
N SER A 251 -9.22 6.42 -4.27
CA SER A 251 -10.28 5.52 -3.77
C SER A 251 -9.80 4.69 -2.58
N ASN A 252 -8.58 4.15 -2.70
CA ASN A 252 -7.91 3.45 -1.62
C ASN A 252 -6.48 3.97 -1.46
N GLY A 253 -5.97 4.01 -0.24
CA GLY A 253 -4.58 4.40 0.01
C GLY A 253 -3.61 3.30 -0.37
N ILE A 254 -3.49 2.30 0.50
CA ILE A 254 -2.54 1.19 0.37
C ILE A 254 -3.30 -0.14 0.30
N ILE A 255 -2.99 -0.97 -0.69
CA ILE A 255 -3.60 -2.29 -0.87
C ILE A 255 -2.50 -3.36 -0.90
N LEU A 256 -2.55 -4.31 0.03
CA LEU A 256 -1.73 -5.52 0.02
C LEU A 256 -2.61 -6.78 -0.10
N LYS A 257 -2.30 -7.65 -1.06
CA LYS A 257 -2.98 -8.93 -1.26
C LYS A 257 -1.99 -10.10 -1.31
N ASN A 258 -2.21 -11.17 -0.57
CA ASN A 258 -1.36 -12.37 -0.58
C ASN A 258 0.14 -12.06 -0.34
N THR A 259 0.45 -11.06 0.48
CA THR A 259 1.84 -10.64 0.76
C THR A 259 2.35 -11.22 2.07
N GLY A 260 3.64 -11.56 2.14
CA GLY A 260 4.29 -11.99 3.39
C GLY A 260 5.24 -10.94 3.97
N SER A 261 5.28 -10.79 5.30
CA SER A 261 6.27 -9.96 6.01
C SER A 261 6.37 -8.53 5.46
N ALA A 262 5.30 -7.75 5.60
CA ALA A 262 5.25 -6.36 5.16
C ALA A 262 5.29 -5.37 6.35
N GLU A 263 5.76 -4.15 6.10
CA GLU A 263 5.78 -3.04 7.07
C GLU A 263 5.09 -1.83 6.42
N ILE A 264 3.99 -1.34 6.99
CA ILE A 264 3.29 -0.12 6.60
C ILE A 264 3.41 0.87 7.76
N ILE A 265 4.38 1.78 7.68
CA ILE A 265 4.84 2.55 8.84
C ILE A 265 4.85 4.07 8.55
N GLU A 266 4.35 4.90 9.47
CA GLU A 266 4.51 6.36 9.41
C GLU A 266 3.95 7.03 8.14
N ASN A 267 2.96 6.43 7.47
CA ASN A 267 2.32 7.03 6.30
C ASN A 267 1.21 8.02 6.73
N SER A 268 1.02 9.08 5.93
CA SER A 268 -0.09 10.03 6.04
C SER A 268 -1.07 9.79 4.89
N ILE A 269 -2.21 9.19 5.18
CA ILE A 269 -3.24 8.78 4.20
C ILE A 269 -4.48 9.64 4.45
N MET A 270 -4.85 10.45 3.46
CA MET A 270 -5.89 11.46 3.60
C MET A 270 -6.90 11.38 2.47
N ASN A 271 -8.17 11.65 2.81
CA ASN A 271 -9.25 11.81 1.86
C ASN A 271 -9.42 10.60 0.92
N CYS A 272 -9.24 9.38 1.43
CA CYS A 272 -9.57 8.18 0.67
C CYS A 272 -11.07 7.85 0.73
N ASN A 273 -11.63 7.29 -0.34
CA ASN A 273 -13.08 7.07 -0.47
C ASN A 273 -13.57 5.72 0.09
N HIS A 274 -12.73 4.68 0.12
CA HIS A 274 -13.13 3.33 0.54
C HIS A 274 -12.21 2.81 1.63
N TYR A 275 -10.95 2.51 1.33
CA TYR A 275 -10.01 1.95 2.30
C TYR A 275 -8.77 2.84 2.46
N GLY A 276 -8.44 3.23 3.69
CA GLY A 276 -7.14 3.83 3.97
C GLY A 276 -6.02 2.81 3.73
N ILE A 277 -6.12 1.67 4.42
CA ILE A 277 -5.25 0.50 4.24
C ILE A 277 -6.12 -0.74 4.08
N TYR A 278 -5.92 -1.50 3.01
CA TYR A 278 -6.58 -2.78 2.75
C TYR A 278 -5.57 -3.92 2.75
N LEU A 279 -5.82 -4.94 3.56
CA LEU A 279 -5.03 -6.16 3.66
C LEU A 279 -5.92 -7.37 3.36
N SER A 280 -5.55 -8.20 2.39
CA SER A 280 -6.20 -9.50 2.14
C SER A 280 -5.16 -10.59 2.09
N ASP A 281 -5.23 -11.57 2.98
CA ASP A 281 -4.25 -12.65 3.07
C ASP A 281 -2.81 -12.13 3.18
N ALA A 282 -2.65 -10.96 3.81
CA ALA A 282 -1.36 -10.36 4.12
C ALA A 282 -0.90 -10.84 5.50
N MET A 283 0.14 -11.67 5.52
CA MET A 283 0.63 -12.34 6.72
C MET A 283 1.88 -11.65 7.28
N GLY A 284 2.01 -11.58 8.61
CA GLY A 284 3.17 -10.98 9.26
C GLY A 284 3.36 -9.51 8.92
N THR A 285 2.26 -8.79 8.73
CA THR A 285 2.30 -7.36 8.39
C THR A 285 2.32 -6.51 9.68
N ASP A 286 3.24 -5.56 9.79
CA ASP A 286 3.20 -4.51 10.83
C ASP A 286 2.57 -3.26 10.22
N VAL A 287 1.42 -2.84 10.73
CA VAL A 287 0.80 -1.58 10.37
C VAL A 287 0.90 -0.67 11.58
N SER A 288 1.83 0.29 11.53
CA SER A 288 2.10 1.13 12.69
C SER A 288 2.36 2.60 12.42
N CYS A 289 1.99 3.45 13.38
CA CYS A 289 2.23 4.90 13.35
C CYS A 289 1.69 5.62 12.11
N ASN A 290 0.72 5.04 11.40
CA ASN A 290 0.09 5.72 10.26
C ASN A 290 -0.95 6.72 10.75
N THR A 291 -1.10 7.83 10.03
CA THR A 291 -2.23 8.74 10.16
C THR A 291 -3.17 8.49 8.98
N ILE A 292 -4.38 8.03 9.27
CA ILE A 292 -5.42 7.69 8.29
C ILE A 292 -6.60 8.59 8.60
N ASN A 293 -6.86 9.55 7.73
CA ASN A 293 -7.95 10.50 7.86
C ASN A 293 -8.86 10.39 6.63
N MET A 294 -10.01 9.73 6.79
CA MET A 294 -10.93 9.47 5.69
C MET A 294 -11.87 10.66 5.50
N HIS A 295 -12.53 10.75 4.34
CA HIS A 295 -13.39 11.88 3.98
C HIS A 295 -14.87 11.56 4.27
N ASN A 296 -15.26 11.44 5.54
CA ASN A 296 -16.64 11.06 5.89
C ASN A 296 -17.60 12.25 5.82
N ARG A 297 -17.82 12.79 4.62
CA ARG A 297 -18.68 13.97 4.43
C ARG A 297 -20.16 13.65 4.21
N ASP A 298 -20.54 12.45 3.79
CA ASP A 298 -21.93 12.22 3.33
C ASP A 298 -22.55 10.83 3.63
N ASN A 299 -21.94 9.95 4.45
CA ASN A 299 -22.47 8.59 4.72
C ASN A 299 -22.74 7.73 3.45
N THR A 300 -22.21 8.11 2.29
CA THR A 300 -22.48 7.43 1.01
C THR A 300 -21.47 6.33 0.67
N PHE A 301 -20.31 6.33 1.32
CA PHE A 301 -19.22 5.42 1.03
C PHE A 301 -18.82 4.60 2.26
N ASP A 302 -18.38 3.38 2.02
CA ASP A 302 -17.94 2.43 3.04
C ASP A 302 -16.52 2.74 3.52
N GLU A 303 -16.34 3.95 4.05
CA GLU A 303 -15.04 4.49 4.43
C GLU A 303 -14.48 3.77 5.65
N THR A 304 -13.55 2.87 5.40
CA THR A 304 -12.90 2.08 6.43
C THR A 304 -11.44 2.47 6.54
N GLY A 305 -10.99 2.81 7.75
CA GLY A 305 -9.60 3.20 7.99
C GLY A 305 -8.62 2.06 7.66
N ILE A 306 -8.76 0.94 8.37
CA ILE A 306 -7.99 -0.29 8.11
C ILE A 306 -8.95 -1.45 7.87
N PHE A 307 -8.85 -2.09 6.71
CA PHE A 307 -9.57 -3.31 6.37
C PHE A 307 -8.61 -4.50 6.33
N HIS A 308 -8.98 -5.60 6.99
CA HIS A 308 -8.24 -6.86 6.98
C HIS A 308 -9.17 -8.02 6.68
N TYR A 309 -8.76 -8.86 5.73
CA TYR A 309 -9.43 -10.11 5.40
C TYR A 309 -8.43 -11.27 5.34
N GLN A 310 -8.78 -12.40 5.97
CA GLN A 310 -8.00 -13.64 5.90
C GLN A 310 -8.89 -14.80 5.41
N SER A 311 -8.59 -15.35 4.23
CA SER A 311 -9.33 -16.44 3.59
C SER A 311 -8.89 -17.84 4.06
N THR A 312 -7.64 -17.99 4.52
CA THR A 312 -7.09 -19.28 4.95
C THR A 312 -7.10 -19.42 6.48
N ALA A 313 -7.46 -20.60 6.98
CA ALA A 313 -7.31 -20.94 8.40
C ALA A 313 -5.85 -21.27 8.67
N GLY A 314 -5.22 -20.61 9.64
CA GLY A 314 -3.87 -20.97 10.02
C GLY A 314 -3.28 -20.05 11.09
N PHE A 315 -2.63 -20.67 12.08
CA PHE A 315 -1.75 -19.96 13.00
C PHE A 315 -0.56 -19.40 12.21
N SER A 316 -0.57 -18.09 11.92
CA SER A 316 0.65 -17.40 11.52
C SER A 316 1.54 -17.24 12.75
N LEU A 317 2.80 -17.70 12.66
CA LEU A 317 3.81 -17.43 13.69
C LEU A 317 4.15 -15.94 13.82
N ASN A 318 3.87 -15.17 12.77
CA ASN A 318 3.98 -13.72 12.74
C ASN A 318 2.57 -13.16 12.56
N PRO A 319 1.79 -12.97 13.64
CA PRO A 319 0.48 -12.36 13.52
C PRO A 319 0.63 -10.96 12.94
N THR A 320 -0.33 -10.55 12.13
CA THR A 320 -0.44 -9.14 11.71
C THR A 320 -0.67 -8.28 12.96
N VAL A 321 0.01 -7.14 13.01
CA VAL A 321 0.00 -6.22 14.15
C VAL A 321 -0.50 -4.85 13.69
N TYR A 322 -1.45 -4.29 14.43
CA TYR A 322 -1.94 -2.93 14.27
C TYR A 322 -1.61 -2.14 15.53
N ARG A 323 -0.71 -1.16 15.42
CA ARG A 323 -0.30 -0.38 16.59
C ARG A 323 0.04 1.08 16.35
N ASN A 324 -0.25 1.94 17.32
CA ASN A 324 0.08 3.37 17.29
C ASN A 324 -0.52 4.12 16.09
N ASN A 325 -1.54 3.58 15.42
CA ASN A 325 -2.17 4.25 14.29
C ASN A 325 -3.15 5.31 14.79
N CYS A 326 -3.26 6.38 14.02
CA CYS A 326 -4.22 7.46 14.17
C CYS A 326 -5.28 7.29 13.09
N ILE A 327 -6.49 6.85 13.45
CA ILE A 327 -7.57 6.61 12.49
C ILE A 327 -8.71 7.55 12.80
N LEU A 328 -9.00 8.45 11.85
CA LEU A 328 -9.85 9.61 12.03
C LEU A 328 -10.95 9.63 10.95
N GLU A 329 -12.13 10.11 11.33
CA GLU A 329 -13.21 10.50 10.41
C GLU A 329 -13.64 9.35 9.47
N THR A 330 -14.06 8.21 10.04
CA THR A 330 -14.36 6.98 9.27
C THR A 330 -15.82 6.55 9.42
N ASP A 331 -16.30 5.63 8.58
CA ASP A 331 -17.49 4.83 8.91
C ASP A 331 -17.12 3.74 9.92
N VAL A 332 -16.11 2.96 9.56
CA VAL A 332 -15.53 1.92 10.41
C VAL A 332 -14.03 2.17 10.58
N ALA A 333 -13.54 2.35 11.81
CA ALA A 333 -12.12 2.66 11.98
C ALA A 333 -11.24 1.44 11.65
N MET A 334 -11.62 0.25 12.11
CA MET A 334 -11.00 -1.01 11.72
C MET A 334 -12.04 -2.10 11.44
N TYR A 335 -11.91 -2.77 10.30
CA TYR A 335 -12.71 -3.93 9.93
C TYR A 335 -11.80 -5.15 9.80
N LEU A 336 -11.96 -6.13 10.70
CA LEU A 336 -11.16 -7.33 10.79
C LEU A 336 -12.05 -8.55 10.50
N SER A 337 -11.87 -9.19 9.35
CA SER A 337 -12.66 -10.35 8.96
C SER A 337 -11.80 -11.55 8.60
N THR A 338 -12.35 -12.75 8.82
CA THR A 338 -11.82 -13.98 8.27
C THR A 338 -12.93 -14.85 7.67
N PHE A 339 -12.56 -15.79 6.80
CA PHE A 339 -13.47 -16.80 6.28
C PHE A 339 -14.13 -17.58 7.45
N PRO A 340 -15.43 -17.87 7.39
CA PRO A 340 -16.12 -18.55 8.48
C PRO A 340 -15.63 -19.99 8.63
N PHE A 341 -14.89 -20.26 9.71
CA PHE A 341 -14.51 -21.62 10.12
C PHE A 341 -15.41 -22.13 11.26
N PRO A 342 -15.57 -23.46 11.43
CA PRO A 342 -16.27 -24.02 12.58
C PRO A 342 -15.60 -23.58 13.89
N LEU A 343 -16.40 -23.11 14.86
CA LEU A 343 -15.94 -22.71 16.19
C LEU A 343 -15.03 -23.76 16.83
N GLY A 344 -13.93 -23.32 17.45
CA GLY A 344 -12.94 -24.21 18.08
C GLY A 344 -11.95 -24.90 17.13
N THR A 345 -11.95 -24.56 15.83
CA THR A 345 -10.85 -24.91 14.94
C THR A 345 -9.68 -23.98 15.24
N LEU A 346 -8.55 -24.52 15.70
CA LEU A 346 -7.29 -23.79 15.92
C LEU A 346 -6.93 -23.02 14.64
N GLY A 347 -7.22 -21.72 14.56
CA GLY A 347 -7.14 -21.03 13.28
C GLY A 347 -6.85 -19.56 13.41
N ASN A 348 -7.86 -18.75 13.71
CA ASN A 348 -7.78 -17.32 13.42
C ASN A 348 -8.11 -16.52 14.68
N ASN A 349 -7.05 -16.17 15.41
CA ASN A 349 -7.16 -15.18 16.48
C ASN A 349 -7.27 -13.78 15.87
N VAL A 350 -7.99 -12.88 16.54
CA VAL A 350 -7.94 -11.45 16.22
C VAL A 350 -6.48 -11.00 16.12
N PRO A 351 -6.06 -10.32 15.03
CA PRO A 351 -4.73 -9.75 14.91
C PRO A 351 -4.38 -8.87 16.11
N GLN A 352 -3.10 -8.75 16.43
CA GLN A 352 -2.68 -7.97 17.60
C GLN A 352 -3.02 -6.49 17.37
N THR A 353 -4.04 -6.01 18.07
CA THR A 353 -4.57 -4.65 17.90
C THR A 353 -4.37 -3.85 19.17
N VAL A 354 -3.34 -3.01 19.22
CA VAL A 354 -2.89 -2.34 20.45
C VAL A 354 -2.52 -0.90 20.24
N ASN A 355 -2.80 -0.03 21.21
CA ASN A 355 -2.35 1.35 21.26
C ASN A 355 -2.79 2.24 20.07
N ASN A 356 -3.91 1.94 19.40
CA ASN A 356 -4.43 2.76 18.31
C ASN A 356 -5.37 3.85 18.82
N PHE A 357 -5.41 5.00 18.16
CA PHE A 357 -6.33 6.09 18.45
C PHE A 357 -7.41 6.13 17.37
N LEU A 358 -8.65 5.86 17.77
CA LEU A 358 -9.81 5.73 16.89
C LEU A 358 -10.78 6.87 17.20
N TYR A 359 -10.95 7.77 16.25
CA TYR A 359 -11.67 9.02 16.44
C TYR A 359 -12.73 9.24 15.38
N ASN A 360 -13.92 9.66 15.82
CA ASN A 360 -15.03 10.05 14.99
C ASN A 360 -15.43 9.00 13.93
N TYR A 361 -15.71 7.78 14.39
CA TYR A 361 -16.31 6.74 13.55
C TYR A 361 -17.84 6.73 13.69
N THR A 362 -18.56 6.53 12.57
CA THR A 362 -20.03 6.61 12.55
C THR A 362 -20.75 5.30 12.80
N ASN A 363 -20.14 4.16 12.48
CA ASN A 363 -20.74 2.84 12.64
C ASN A 363 -20.02 2.05 13.72
N CYS A 364 -18.73 1.76 13.51
CA CYS A 364 -17.97 0.92 14.43
C CYS A 364 -16.51 1.36 14.62
N GLY A 365 -16.01 1.29 15.86
CA GLY A 365 -14.60 1.51 16.14
C GLY A 365 -13.77 0.34 15.61
N ILE A 366 -13.99 -0.85 16.16
CA ILE A 366 -13.41 -2.10 15.66
C ILE A 366 -14.52 -3.12 15.43
N GLN A 367 -14.70 -3.51 14.16
CA GLN A 367 -15.61 -4.57 13.75
C GLN A 367 -14.83 -5.87 13.50
N VAL A 368 -15.21 -6.93 14.20
CA VAL A 368 -14.56 -8.25 14.14
C VAL A 368 -15.53 -9.28 13.59
N VAL A 369 -15.14 -9.97 12.52
CA VAL A 369 -15.99 -10.96 11.84
C VAL A 369 -15.26 -12.29 11.75
N ASN A 370 -15.81 -13.29 12.42
CA ASN A 370 -15.39 -14.70 12.46
C ASN A 370 -14.02 -14.98 13.10
N PHE A 371 -13.40 -13.98 13.75
CA PHE A 371 -12.23 -14.19 14.58
C PHE A 371 -12.63 -14.58 16.01
N GLU A 372 -11.78 -15.37 16.67
CA GLU A 372 -11.83 -15.62 18.12
C GLU A 372 -10.65 -14.90 18.82
N GLY A 373 -10.62 -14.87 20.15
CA GLY A 373 -9.50 -14.30 20.91
C GLY A 373 -9.81 -12.92 21.48
N ASN A 374 -8.82 -12.02 21.51
CA ASN A 374 -8.89 -10.82 22.35
C ASN A 374 -8.36 -9.56 21.66
N ILE A 375 -8.97 -8.41 21.99
CA ILE A 375 -8.43 -7.07 21.71
C ILE A 375 -7.76 -6.55 23.00
N GLY A 376 -6.43 -6.57 23.00
CA GLY A 376 -5.65 -6.50 24.24
C GLY A 376 -5.58 -7.85 24.95
N SER A 377 -4.69 -8.03 25.93
CA SER A 377 -4.48 -9.31 26.59
C SER A 377 -4.40 -9.25 28.12
N SER A 378 -5.19 -10.16 28.71
CA SER A 378 -5.19 -10.65 30.08
C SER A 378 -5.83 -9.78 31.19
N ILE A 379 -6.45 -10.50 32.13
CA ILE A 379 -7.01 -10.05 33.42
C ILE A 379 -5.90 -9.56 34.39
N LEU A 380 -4.63 -9.74 34.06
CA LEU A 380 -3.49 -9.35 34.89
C LEU A 380 -3.04 -7.91 34.61
N THR A 381 -2.64 -7.20 35.67
CA THR A 381 -2.30 -5.77 35.73
C THR A 381 -1.02 -5.36 35.00
N ASN A 382 -0.46 -6.19 34.11
CA ASN A 382 0.80 -5.86 33.44
C ASN A 382 0.55 -4.91 32.26
N PHE A 383 1.27 -3.80 32.28
CA PHE A 383 1.15 -2.71 31.31
C PHE A 383 1.44 -3.14 29.85
N SER A 384 2.39 -4.06 29.65
CA SER A 384 2.83 -4.50 28.32
C SER A 384 1.83 -5.37 27.55
N THR A 385 0.78 -5.86 28.21
CA THR A 385 -0.20 -6.79 27.61
C THR A 385 -1.55 -6.13 27.32
N GLN A 386 -1.78 -4.89 27.75
CA GLN A 386 -3.06 -4.20 27.63
C GLN A 386 -3.32 -3.66 26.23
N GLY A 387 -4.62 -3.58 25.87
CA GLY A 387 -5.07 -3.10 24.56
C GLY A 387 -4.64 -1.66 24.28
N ARG A 388 -4.85 -0.72 25.22
CA ARG A 388 -4.49 0.71 25.09
C ARG A 388 -5.08 1.40 23.87
N ASN A 389 -6.07 0.81 23.21
CA ASN A 389 -6.76 1.49 22.13
C ASN A 389 -7.67 2.55 22.74
N THR A 390 -7.68 3.76 22.16
CA THR A 390 -8.58 4.84 22.56
C THR A 390 -9.73 4.92 21.57
N PHE A 391 -10.94 4.85 22.09
CA PHE A 391 -12.19 4.93 21.36
C PHE A 391 -12.86 6.26 21.68
N VAL A 392 -13.03 7.12 20.67
CA VAL A 392 -13.76 8.38 20.79
C VAL A 392 -14.74 8.48 19.62
N SER A 393 -15.94 7.93 19.81
CA SER A 393 -17.04 8.12 18.87
C SER A 393 -17.74 9.45 19.13
N ASN A 394 -18.11 10.17 18.06
CA ASN A 394 -18.92 11.40 18.17
C ASN A 394 -20.43 11.12 18.26
N ASN A 395 -20.78 9.84 18.36
CA ASN A 395 -22.16 9.39 18.46
C ASN A 395 -22.59 9.40 19.93
N GLY A 396 -23.70 10.09 20.22
CA GLY A 396 -24.30 10.11 21.56
C GLY A 396 -24.74 8.72 22.05
N PRO A 397 -25.40 8.62 23.22
CA PRO A 397 -25.81 7.33 23.77
C PRO A 397 -26.67 6.55 22.75
N GLY A 398 -26.12 5.47 22.21
CA GLY A 398 -26.77 4.56 21.26
C GLY A 398 -26.44 4.72 19.78
N GLY A 399 -25.41 5.48 19.38
CA GLY A 399 -25.13 5.70 17.95
C GLY A 399 -24.03 4.84 17.31
N ALA A 400 -22.78 4.81 17.79
CA ALA A 400 -21.73 3.91 17.26
C ALA A 400 -21.42 2.79 18.25
N VAL A 401 -21.04 1.63 17.74
CA VAL A 401 -20.54 0.52 18.57
C VAL A 401 -19.01 0.62 18.61
N ASP A 402 -18.43 0.74 19.78
CA ASP A 402 -16.97 0.88 19.89
C ASP A 402 -16.27 -0.41 19.48
N ILE A 403 -16.80 -1.56 19.93
CA ILE A 403 -16.31 -2.90 19.52
C ILE A 403 -17.48 -3.84 19.24
N HIS A 404 -17.56 -4.31 17.99
CA HIS A 404 -18.53 -5.32 17.56
C HIS A 404 -17.82 -6.60 17.16
N SER A 405 -18.36 -7.76 17.53
CA SER A 405 -17.88 -9.05 17.04
C SER A 405 -19.00 -10.01 16.66
N THR A 406 -18.78 -10.88 15.66
CA THR A 406 -19.73 -11.96 15.34
C THR A 406 -19.59 -13.17 16.26
N TYR A 407 -18.37 -13.45 16.73
CA TYR A 407 -18.09 -14.44 17.78
C TYR A 407 -17.75 -13.75 19.09
N THR A 408 -17.93 -14.42 20.22
CA THR A 408 -17.55 -13.85 21.51
C THR A 408 -16.03 -13.68 21.58
N ILE A 409 -15.58 -12.43 21.73
CA ILE A 409 -14.19 -12.07 21.99
C ILE A 409 -14.06 -11.38 23.35
N ASP A 410 -12.85 -11.27 23.87
CA ASP A 410 -12.59 -10.52 25.10
C ASP A 410 -11.86 -9.21 24.79
N GLU A 411 -12.13 -8.15 25.57
CA GLU A 411 -11.37 -6.90 25.52
C GLU A 411 -10.86 -6.51 26.91
N SER A 412 -9.65 -5.95 26.97
CA SER A 412 -9.05 -5.51 28.22
C SER A 412 -8.07 -4.35 28.04
N GLY A 413 -8.16 -3.38 28.96
CA GLY A 413 -7.21 -2.27 29.07
C GLY A 413 -7.32 -1.25 27.94
N ASN A 414 -8.49 -1.12 27.32
CA ASN A 414 -8.81 -0.07 26.36
C ASN A 414 -9.45 1.15 27.05
N PHE A 415 -9.45 2.29 26.35
CA PHE A 415 -9.99 3.55 26.83
C PHE A 415 -11.16 4.01 25.98
N GLY A 416 -12.23 4.50 26.60
CA GLY A 416 -13.40 5.07 25.92
C GLY A 416 -14.38 4.03 25.37
N VAL A 417 -14.27 2.76 25.79
CA VAL A 417 -15.20 1.69 25.40
C VAL A 417 -16.49 1.82 26.21
N ASN A 418 -17.59 2.17 25.55
CA ASN A 418 -18.92 2.41 26.12
C ASN A 418 -19.98 1.41 25.61
N VAL A 419 -19.94 1.07 24.32
CA VAL A 419 -20.92 0.23 23.64
C VAL A 419 -20.20 -0.92 22.95
N THR A 420 -20.55 -2.15 23.34
CA THR A 420 -19.99 -3.36 22.73
C THR A 420 -21.07 -4.37 22.37
N SER A 421 -20.77 -5.28 21.44
CA SER A 421 -21.67 -6.36 21.01
C SER A 421 -20.90 -7.66 20.81
N ASN A 422 -21.28 -8.72 21.53
CA ASN A 422 -20.55 -10.00 21.64
C ASN A 422 -19.09 -9.83 22.09
N VAL A 423 -18.85 -8.90 23.00
CA VAL A 423 -17.52 -8.66 23.60
C VAL A 423 -17.65 -8.74 25.10
N ASN A 424 -16.78 -9.53 25.74
CA ASN A 424 -16.64 -9.52 27.19
C ASN A 424 -15.56 -8.52 27.59
N SER A 425 -15.93 -7.53 28.41
CA SER A 425 -14.99 -6.55 28.94
C SER A 425 -14.39 -7.01 30.27
N PHE A 426 -13.05 -7.02 30.38
CA PHE A 426 -12.33 -7.37 31.61
C PHE A 426 -11.31 -6.31 32.02
N GLY A 427 -10.91 -6.33 33.31
CA GLY A 427 -9.86 -5.47 33.84
C GLY A 427 -10.33 -4.06 34.21
N ILE A 428 -9.38 -3.14 34.35
CA ILE A 428 -9.67 -1.73 34.69
C ILE A 428 -9.99 -0.99 33.39
N GLN A 429 -11.27 -0.74 33.14
CA GLN A 429 -11.72 0.09 32.02
C GLN A 429 -11.22 1.53 32.17
N ASN A 430 -10.95 2.19 31.04
CA ASN A 430 -10.58 3.61 30.98
C ASN A 430 -9.32 3.99 31.76
N LYS A 431 -8.42 3.05 32.00
CA LYS A 431 -7.16 3.33 32.70
C LYS A 431 -6.01 3.75 31.78
N TYR A 432 -5.96 3.17 30.57
CA TYR A 432 -4.84 3.36 29.65
C TYR A 432 -5.34 3.79 28.29
N HIS A 433 -5.05 5.03 27.92
CA HIS A 433 -5.32 5.58 26.59
C HIS A 433 -4.12 5.35 25.67
N SER A 434 -4.39 5.44 24.36
CA SER A 434 -3.40 5.37 23.30
C SER A 434 -2.32 6.45 23.47
N THR A 435 -1.07 6.09 23.19
CA THR A 435 0.06 7.03 23.09
C THR A 435 0.44 7.33 21.64
N ALA A 436 -0.43 7.00 20.67
CA ALA A 436 -0.24 7.41 19.28
C ALA A 436 -0.07 8.94 19.18
N SER A 437 0.65 9.42 18.17
CA SER A 437 1.02 10.85 18.04
C SER A 437 -0.18 11.82 18.11
N CYS A 438 -1.34 11.40 17.59
CA CYS A 438 -2.60 12.14 17.61
C CYS A 438 -3.35 12.06 18.96
N ALA A 439 -3.04 11.10 19.83
CA ALA A 439 -3.76 10.87 21.07
C ALA A 439 -3.52 11.98 22.12
N ASN A 440 -2.53 12.85 21.90
CA ASN A 440 -2.25 14.04 22.71
C ASN A 440 -3.43 15.02 22.84
N GLN A 441 -4.46 14.89 21.99
CA GLN A 441 -5.67 15.70 22.06
C GLN A 441 -6.60 15.32 23.23
N VAL A 442 -6.37 14.18 23.86
CA VAL A 442 -7.09 13.74 25.06
C VAL A 442 -6.27 14.14 26.29
N GLU A 443 -6.26 15.45 26.63
CA GLU A 443 -5.48 15.99 27.76
C GLU A 443 -5.90 15.39 29.12
N GLU A 444 -4.91 15.26 30.02
CA GLU A 444 -4.93 14.63 31.35
C GLU A 444 -6.06 15.11 32.31
N ASN A 445 -6.69 16.25 32.04
CA ASN A 445 -7.75 16.81 32.89
C ASN A 445 -9.16 16.35 32.49
N LEU A 446 -9.36 15.75 31.30
CA LEU A 446 -10.70 15.43 30.78
C LEU A 446 -11.36 14.19 31.41
N LEU A 447 -10.61 13.30 32.09
CA LEU A 447 -11.07 11.91 32.31
C LEU A 447 -10.67 11.27 33.66
N GLY A 448 -10.08 12.02 34.59
CA GLY A 448 -9.60 11.45 35.86
C GLY A 448 -8.52 10.36 35.71
N ALA A 449 -7.93 10.25 34.52
CA ALA A 449 -6.82 9.35 34.25
C ALA A 449 -5.58 9.88 34.97
N THR A 450 -4.97 9.05 35.82
CA THR A 450 -3.61 9.36 36.30
C THR A 450 -2.68 9.42 35.09
N PRO A 451 -1.79 10.42 35.00
CA PRO A 451 -0.70 10.42 34.04
C PRO A 451 -0.07 9.04 33.96
N ASN A 452 0.44 8.68 32.79
CA ASN A 452 1.27 7.50 32.58
C ASN A 452 2.64 7.63 33.31
N SER A 453 2.68 8.25 34.50
CA SER A 453 3.88 8.65 35.25
C SER A 453 4.73 7.49 35.75
N ASP A 454 4.23 6.26 35.65
CA ASP A 454 4.96 5.03 36.01
C ASP A 454 5.37 4.18 34.80
N GLN A 455 5.23 4.67 33.56
CA GLN A 455 5.45 3.84 32.36
C GLN A 455 6.87 3.97 31.81
N GLU A 456 7.63 2.87 31.92
CA GLU A 456 8.72 2.61 30.99
C GLU A 456 8.14 2.59 29.57
N ILE A 457 8.66 3.45 28.69
CA ILE A 457 8.39 3.41 27.25
C ILE A 457 8.65 1.98 26.79
N THR A 458 7.59 1.24 26.49
CA THR A 458 7.72 -0.15 26.05
C THR A 458 8.11 -0.19 24.57
N ASP A 459 8.79 -1.25 24.12
CA ASP A 459 9.16 -1.39 22.69
C ASP A 459 7.96 -1.31 21.72
N ILE A 460 6.73 -1.52 22.23
CA ILE A 460 5.45 -1.38 21.50
C ILE A 460 5.21 0.06 21.02
N GLU A 461 5.75 1.07 21.70
CA GLU A 461 5.56 2.49 21.42
C GLU A 461 6.55 3.05 20.37
N ARG A 462 7.52 2.26 19.92
CA ARG A 462 8.48 2.66 18.88
C ARG A 462 7.92 2.34 17.49
N CYS A 463 7.87 3.33 16.60
CA CYS A 463 7.43 3.13 15.22
C CYS A 463 8.37 2.20 14.45
N ASP A 464 9.69 2.33 14.64
CA ASP A 464 10.71 1.48 13.99
C ASP A 464 10.90 0.08 14.62
N PHE A 465 9.86 -0.52 15.19
CA PHE A 465 9.95 -1.90 15.66
C PHE A 465 9.76 -2.86 14.48
N ALA A 466 10.87 -3.29 13.89
CA ALA A 466 10.87 -4.13 12.71
C ALA A 466 10.33 -5.55 12.97
N LEU A 467 9.47 -6.06 12.08
CA LEU A 467 8.86 -7.38 12.21
C LEU A 467 9.84 -8.50 11.79
N VAL A 468 10.48 -9.02 12.84
CA VAL A 468 11.28 -10.23 13.12
C VAL A 468 11.49 -11.33 12.05
N GLY A 469 10.68 -11.57 11.01
CA GLY A 469 10.81 -12.78 10.17
C GLY A 469 12.13 -12.92 9.38
N MET A 470 12.31 -12.08 8.36
CA MET A 470 13.56 -12.04 7.58
C MET A 470 14.71 -11.48 8.40
N LYS A 471 14.51 -10.36 9.13
CA LYS A 471 15.56 -9.75 9.97
C LYS A 471 16.03 -10.67 11.10
N ALA A 472 15.29 -11.67 11.56
CA ALA A 472 15.83 -12.67 12.51
C ALA A 472 16.70 -13.72 11.82
N THR A 473 16.55 -13.90 10.51
CA THR A 473 17.23 -14.93 9.72
C THR A 473 18.49 -14.39 9.05
N ILE A 474 18.47 -13.12 8.61
CA ILE A 474 19.60 -12.43 7.98
C ILE A 474 20.04 -11.19 8.77
N SER A 475 21.32 -10.83 8.67
CA SER A 475 21.91 -9.57 9.12
C SER A 475 22.61 -8.89 7.95
N ASN A 476 22.52 -7.56 7.87
CA ASN A 476 23.24 -6.80 6.85
C ASN A 476 24.61 -6.38 7.42
N HIS A 477 25.69 -6.66 6.70
CA HIS A 477 27.04 -6.23 7.03
C HIS A 477 27.74 -5.76 5.75
N GLU A 478 28.18 -4.50 5.69
CA GLU A 478 28.97 -3.96 4.57
C GLU A 478 28.34 -4.23 3.18
N GLN A 479 27.03 -4.04 3.04
CA GLN A 479 26.23 -4.31 1.82
C GLN A 479 26.05 -5.79 1.45
N GLU A 480 26.40 -6.73 2.33
CA GLU A 480 26.07 -8.15 2.17
C GLU A 480 25.03 -8.62 3.20
N HIS A 481 24.12 -9.48 2.76
CA HIS A 481 23.17 -10.19 3.59
C HIS A 481 23.79 -11.50 4.09
N ILE A 482 23.93 -11.64 5.41
CA ILE A 482 24.56 -12.80 6.05
C ILE A 482 23.52 -13.59 6.84
N LEU A 483 23.44 -14.91 6.66
CA LEU A 483 22.59 -15.77 7.49
C LEU A 483 23.10 -15.79 8.94
N LYS A 484 22.21 -15.42 9.86
CA LYS A 484 22.47 -15.42 11.30
C LYS A 484 22.68 -16.84 11.81
N THR A 485 23.42 -17.01 12.90
CA THR A 485 23.82 -18.33 13.43
C THR A 485 22.65 -19.27 13.76
N LYS A 486 21.45 -18.72 14.03
CA LYS A 486 20.23 -19.48 14.38
C LYS A 486 19.23 -19.62 13.23
N PHE A 487 19.59 -19.26 12.00
CA PHE A 487 18.67 -19.21 10.86
C PHE A 487 17.91 -20.55 10.64
N VAL A 488 18.59 -21.69 10.76
CA VAL A 488 17.98 -23.04 10.65
C VAL A 488 16.82 -23.23 11.64
N GLN A 489 17.00 -22.80 12.89
CA GLN A 489 16.00 -22.95 13.94
C GLN A 489 14.78 -22.07 13.69
N ILE A 490 14.96 -20.95 12.99
CA ILE A 490 13.89 -20.03 12.60
C ILE A 490 13.12 -20.64 11.43
N ILE A 491 13.80 -21.09 10.38
CA ILE A 491 13.17 -21.74 9.21
C ILE A 491 12.38 -22.98 9.63
N GLN A 492 12.92 -23.80 10.54
CA GLN A 492 12.23 -25.01 11.02
C GLN A 492 10.90 -24.72 11.72
N ARG A 493 10.68 -23.49 12.20
CA ARG A 493 9.42 -23.08 12.81
C ARG A 493 8.39 -22.66 11.76
N VAL A 494 8.81 -22.15 10.60
CA VAL A 494 7.90 -21.74 9.52
C VAL A 494 6.97 -22.89 9.14
N ASN A 495 5.67 -22.60 9.01
CA ASN A 495 4.65 -23.57 8.61
C ASN A 495 5.06 -24.25 7.31
N GLN A 496 4.79 -25.56 7.20
CA GLN A 496 5.26 -26.32 6.04
C GLN A 496 4.73 -25.79 4.71
N GLU A 497 3.48 -25.30 4.68
CA GLU A 497 2.83 -24.76 3.49
C GLU A 497 3.49 -23.44 3.01
N ASP A 498 4.03 -22.63 3.92
CA ASP A 498 4.64 -21.34 3.62
C ASP A 498 6.17 -21.42 3.43
N LYS A 499 6.76 -22.58 3.76
CA LYS A 499 8.22 -22.70 3.91
C LYS A 499 8.97 -22.55 2.60
N LEU A 500 8.40 -23.03 1.49
CA LEU A 500 8.98 -22.84 0.17
C LEU A 500 9.09 -21.34 -0.14
N ASN A 501 7.98 -20.60 -0.01
CA ASN A 501 7.95 -19.15 -0.27
C ASN A 501 8.97 -18.41 0.60
N PHE A 502 9.00 -18.70 1.91
CA PHE A 502 9.98 -18.11 2.81
C PHE A 502 11.44 -18.40 2.42
N LEU A 503 11.73 -19.63 1.97
CA LEU A 503 13.07 -20.01 1.49
C LEU A 503 13.43 -19.36 0.16
N LEU A 504 12.48 -19.23 -0.77
CA LEU A 504 12.68 -18.53 -2.04
C LEU A 504 12.92 -17.02 -1.82
N ASP A 505 12.24 -16.45 -0.84
CA ASP A 505 12.45 -15.05 -0.46
C ASP A 505 13.86 -14.86 0.12
N LEU A 506 14.29 -15.74 1.03
CA LEU A 506 15.66 -15.73 1.55
C LEU A 506 16.68 -15.89 0.43
N LEU A 507 16.45 -16.84 -0.48
CA LEU A 507 17.33 -17.07 -1.61
C LEU A 507 17.46 -15.83 -2.50
N THR A 508 16.33 -15.17 -2.78
CA THR A 508 16.28 -13.92 -3.55
C THR A 508 17.05 -12.81 -2.85
N THR A 509 16.88 -12.66 -1.53
CA THR A 509 17.64 -11.68 -0.74
C THR A 509 19.14 -11.97 -0.74
N LEU A 510 19.55 -13.23 -0.62
CA LEU A 510 20.97 -13.61 -0.64
C LEU A 510 21.59 -13.48 -2.04
N SER A 511 20.79 -13.58 -3.10
CA SER A 511 21.24 -13.45 -4.48
C SER A 511 21.69 -12.04 -4.87
N SER A 512 21.37 -11.02 -4.06
CA SER A 512 21.89 -9.66 -4.27
C SER A 512 23.34 -9.49 -3.78
N ASN A 513 23.87 -10.46 -3.02
CA ASN A 513 25.26 -10.42 -2.58
C ASN A 513 26.23 -10.55 -3.76
N GLN A 514 27.44 -10.03 -3.60
CA GLN A 514 28.50 -10.19 -4.60
C GLN A 514 29.01 -11.64 -4.72
N THR A 515 28.73 -12.48 -3.72
CA THR A 515 29.21 -13.87 -3.64
C THR A 515 28.08 -14.85 -3.38
N THR A 516 28.25 -16.09 -3.84
CA THR A 516 27.28 -17.19 -3.65
C THR A 516 27.41 -17.90 -2.30
N ALA A 517 28.34 -17.48 -1.43
CA ALA A 517 28.70 -18.23 -0.22
C ALA A 517 27.52 -18.45 0.74
N GLU A 518 26.70 -17.42 0.98
CA GLU A 518 25.53 -17.54 1.86
C GLU A 518 24.37 -18.30 1.17
N ILE A 519 24.26 -18.24 -0.15
CA ILE A 519 23.30 -19.03 -0.94
C ILE A 519 23.64 -20.52 -0.84
N GLU A 520 24.92 -20.88 -1.00
CA GLU A 520 25.40 -22.26 -0.85
C GLU A 520 25.14 -22.79 0.57
N LYS A 521 25.40 -21.96 1.59
CA LYS A 521 25.12 -22.28 2.99
C LYS A 521 23.63 -22.50 3.26
N LEU A 522 22.75 -21.70 2.65
CA LEU A 522 21.30 -21.92 2.71
C LEU A 522 20.93 -23.26 2.07
N ASN A 523 21.42 -23.53 0.85
CA ASN A 523 21.13 -24.76 0.11
C ASN A 523 21.59 -26.02 0.87
N VAL A 524 22.79 -25.99 1.45
CA VAL A 524 23.30 -27.09 2.30
C VAL A 524 22.38 -27.32 3.50
N ALA A 525 21.89 -26.26 4.14
CA ALA A 525 20.97 -26.38 5.27
C ALA A 525 19.62 -26.97 4.86
N VAL A 526 19.02 -26.49 3.77
CA VAL A 526 17.73 -26.99 3.25
C VAL A 526 17.80 -28.50 3.00
N ASN A 527 18.87 -28.97 2.34
CA ASN A 527 19.08 -30.38 2.05
C ASN A 527 19.44 -31.22 3.29
N THR A 528 20.30 -30.71 4.17
CA THR A 528 20.78 -31.46 5.35
C THR A 528 19.67 -31.70 6.36
N TYR A 529 18.76 -30.74 6.52
CA TYR A 529 17.69 -30.79 7.53
C TYR A 529 16.34 -31.23 6.97
N ASP A 530 16.27 -31.68 5.71
CA ASP A 530 15.05 -32.12 5.03
C ASP A 530 13.90 -31.13 5.22
N MET A 531 14.20 -29.85 4.95
CA MET A 531 13.31 -28.75 5.35
C MET A 531 12.00 -28.74 4.55
N LEU A 532 12.05 -29.22 3.31
CA LEU A 532 10.98 -29.17 2.32
C LEU A 532 10.57 -30.59 1.91
N TYR A 533 9.32 -30.76 1.50
CA TYR A 533 8.92 -31.98 0.83
C TYR A 533 9.69 -32.16 -0.48
N SER A 534 9.84 -33.41 -0.94
CA SER A 534 10.64 -33.75 -2.13
C SER A 534 10.28 -32.99 -3.40
N GLU A 535 9.07 -32.43 -3.47
CA GLU A 535 8.58 -31.72 -4.64
C GLU A 535 8.87 -30.23 -4.55
N ASP A 536 8.62 -29.61 -3.39
CA ASP A 536 9.02 -28.22 -3.09
C ASP A 536 10.55 -28.06 -3.13
N LEU A 537 11.27 -29.10 -2.72
CA LEU A 537 12.72 -29.17 -2.83
C LEU A 537 13.17 -28.98 -4.29
N LYS A 538 12.47 -29.55 -5.28
CA LYS A 538 12.86 -29.38 -6.69
C LYS A 538 12.61 -27.97 -7.20
N TRP A 539 11.54 -27.31 -6.74
CA TRP A 539 11.32 -25.90 -7.04
C TRP A 539 12.43 -25.05 -6.41
N PHE A 540 12.78 -25.33 -5.16
CA PHE A 540 13.89 -24.68 -4.49
C PHE A 540 15.22 -24.91 -5.22
N GLU A 541 15.53 -26.13 -5.66
CA GLU A 541 16.75 -26.46 -6.43
C GLU A 541 16.81 -25.72 -7.78
N TYR A 542 15.67 -25.58 -8.46
CA TYR A 542 15.57 -24.78 -9.68
C TYR A 542 15.94 -23.31 -9.43
N TYR A 543 15.30 -22.67 -8.43
CA TYR A 543 15.59 -21.28 -8.11
C TYR A 543 17.00 -21.09 -7.53
N TYR A 544 17.50 -22.07 -6.78
CA TYR A 544 18.90 -22.09 -6.31
C TYR A 544 19.87 -22.04 -7.49
N ALA A 545 19.66 -22.88 -8.50
CA ALA A 545 20.50 -22.90 -9.70
C ALA A 545 20.42 -21.57 -10.48
N LEU A 546 19.24 -20.93 -10.52
CA LEU A 546 19.11 -19.57 -11.07
C LEU A 546 19.90 -18.53 -10.26
N ALA A 547 19.85 -18.61 -8.93
CA ALA A 547 20.49 -17.64 -8.04
C ALA A 547 22.03 -17.69 -8.09
N ILE A 548 22.62 -18.80 -8.55
CA ILE A 548 24.06 -18.95 -8.77
C ILE A 548 24.46 -18.83 -10.25
N ASP A 549 23.53 -18.39 -11.11
CA ASP A 549 23.71 -18.26 -12.56
C ASP A 549 24.09 -19.57 -13.31
N ASP A 550 23.78 -20.74 -12.74
CA ASP A 550 23.95 -22.04 -13.42
C ASP A 550 22.68 -22.40 -14.20
N TYR A 551 22.51 -21.77 -15.36
CA TYR A 551 21.32 -21.96 -16.20
C TYR A 551 21.18 -23.37 -16.78
N LEU A 552 22.28 -24.13 -16.90
CA LEU A 552 22.22 -25.52 -17.33
C LEU A 552 21.63 -26.41 -16.24
N LEU A 553 22.10 -26.22 -15.00
CA LEU A 553 21.55 -26.92 -13.84
C LEU A 553 20.10 -26.51 -13.58
N ALA A 554 19.77 -25.23 -13.73
CA ALA A 554 18.40 -24.75 -13.63
C ALA A 554 17.49 -25.44 -14.66
N GLY A 555 17.92 -25.52 -15.92
CA GLY A 555 17.18 -26.25 -16.96
C GLY A 555 16.98 -27.74 -16.65
N PHE A 556 17.97 -28.38 -16.02
CA PHE A 556 17.86 -29.77 -15.56
C PHE A 556 16.80 -29.92 -14.47
N HIS A 557 16.84 -29.12 -13.40
CA HIS A 557 15.86 -29.19 -12.30
C HIS A 557 14.45 -28.85 -12.78
N LEU A 558 14.30 -27.79 -13.59
CA LEU A 558 13.03 -27.39 -14.20
C LEU A 558 12.41 -28.55 -15.00
N GLY A 559 13.23 -29.25 -15.79
CA GLY A 559 12.81 -30.44 -16.54
C GLY A 559 12.22 -31.55 -15.66
N GLN A 560 12.72 -31.72 -14.44
CA GLN A 560 12.33 -32.76 -13.49
C GLN A 560 11.12 -32.43 -12.60
N LEU A 561 10.60 -31.20 -12.70
CA LEU A 561 9.45 -30.79 -11.90
C LEU A 561 8.20 -31.60 -12.25
N PRO A 562 7.48 -32.11 -11.24
CA PRO A 562 6.19 -32.77 -11.44
C PRO A 562 5.14 -31.76 -11.93
N LEU A 563 4.16 -32.23 -12.71
CA LEU A 563 3.08 -31.42 -13.27
C LEU A 563 1.73 -31.88 -12.68
N ARG A 564 1.50 -31.60 -11.39
CA ARG A 564 0.40 -32.18 -10.62
C ARG A 564 -0.93 -31.51 -10.91
N ASN A 565 -0.91 -30.19 -11.06
CA ASN A 565 -2.08 -29.37 -11.32
C ASN A 565 -1.81 -28.39 -12.47
N GLN A 566 -2.82 -27.59 -12.81
CA GLN A 566 -2.70 -26.62 -13.89
C GLN A 566 -1.74 -25.47 -13.52
N ASN A 567 -1.77 -24.95 -12.30
CA ASN A 567 -0.85 -23.90 -11.82
C ASN A 567 0.62 -24.31 -12.01
N GLU A 568 1.01 -25.54 -11.63
CA GLU A 568 2.38 -26.02 -11.80
C GLU A 568 2.79 -26.14 -13.28
N LYS A 569 1.85 -26.50 -14.16
CA LYS A 569 2.10 -26.54 -15.61
C LYS A 569 2.33 -25.15 -16.17
N ASP A 570 1.48 -24.21 -15.78
CA ASP A 570 1.55 -22.82 -16.20
C ASP A 570 2.86 -22.18 -15.71
N LEU A 571 3.20 -22.39 -14.43
CA LEU A 571 4.46 -21.91 -13.85
C LEU A 571 5.66 -22.52 -14.59
N LYS A 572 5.69 -23.84 -14.77
CA LYS A 572 6.80 -24.50 -15.48
C LYS A 572 6.96 -23.97 -16.89
N PHE A 573 5.86 -23.71 -17.61
CA PHE A 573 5.92 -23.10 -18.93
C PHE A 573 6.53 -21.70 -18.89
N ILE A 574 6.03 -20.83 -18.00
CA ILE A 574 6.54 -19.47 -17.87
C ILE A 574 8.02 -19.46 -17.46
N GLU A 575 8.42 -20.29 -16.50
CA GLU A 575 9.81 -20.40 -16.06
C GLU A 575 10.73 -20.97 -17.15
N SER A 576 10.21 -21.86 -18.01
CA SER A 576 10.93 -22.35 -19.19
C SER A 576 11.16 -21.23 -20.20
N LEU A 577 10.14 -20.40 -20.44
CA LEU A 577 10.26 -19.22 -21.28
C LEU A 577 11.26 -18.21 -20.70
N MET A 578 11.18 -17.92 -19.40
CA MET A 578 12.10 -17.01 -18.71
C MET A 578 13.55 -17.50 -18.80
N LEU A 579 13.79 -18.81 -18.69
CA LEU A 579 15.11 -19.42 -18.86
C LEU A 579 15.61 -19.34 -20.31
N ASP A 580 14.73 -19.59 -21.29
CA ASP A 580 15.06 -19.44 -22.71
C ASP A 580 15.39 -17.98 -23.07
N LEU A 581 14.68 -17.03 -22.45
CA LEU A 581 14.99 -15.60 -22.54
C LEU A 581 16.36 -15.31 -21.92
N LYS A 582 16.63 -15.76 -20.68
CA LYS A 582 17.94 -15.57 -20.01
C LYS A 582 19.11 -16.14 -20.82
N THR A 583 18.93 -17.31 -21.42
CA THR A 583 19.97 -18.01 -22.20
C THR A 583 20.05 -17.54 -23.66
N ASN A 584 19.37 -16.46 -24.04
CA ASN A 584 19.30 -15.91 -25.39
C ASN A 584 18.87 -16.91 -26.47
N LYS A 585 18.13 -17.95 -26.08
CA LYS A 585 17.47 -18.86 -27.04
C LYS A 585 16.22 -18.22 -27.64
N LYS A 586 15.61 -17.28 -26.92
CA LYS A 586 14.51 -16.43 -27.37
C LYS A 586 14.83 -14.95 -27.13
N ASP A 587 14.29 -14.08 -27.98
CA ASP A 587 14.36 -12.63 -27.85
C ASP A 587 13.04 -12.12 -27.25
N LEU A 588 13.14 -11.23 -26.26
CA LEU A 588 12.00 -10.62 -25.56
C LEU A 588 11.13 -9.79 -26.50
N PHE A 589 11.61 -9.38 -27.65
CA PHE A 589 10.80 -8.58 -28.59
C PHE A 589 10.38 -9.39 -29.83
N ASN A 590 10.64 -10.71 -29.83
CA ASN A 590 10.35 -11.59 -30.96
C ASN A 590 10.12 -13.05 -30.53
N ILE A 591 9.05 -13.31 -29.78
CA ILE A 591 8.60 -14.67 -29.47
C ILE A 591 7.70 -15.23 -30.58
N ASP A 592 7.69 -16.55 -30.72
CA ASP A 592 6.87 -17.27 -31.69
C ASP A 592 5.36 -17.28 -31.35
N GLU A 593 4.52 -17.51 -32.35
CA GLU A 593 3.05 -17.55 -32.23
C GLU A 593 2.55 -18.62 -31.25
N PHE A 594 3.17 -19.80 -31.24
CA PHE A 594 2.83 -20.87 -30.30
C PHE A 594 3.04 -20.44 -28.85
N THR A 595 4.17 -19.79 -28.54
CA THR A 595 4.45 -19.24 -27.21
C THR A 595 3.41 -18.19 -26.80
N ARG A 596 2.98 -17.33 -27.74
CA ARG A 596 1.92 -16.35 -27.48
C ARG A 596 0.58 -17.00 -27.17
N GLU A 597 0.16 -17.98 -27.96
CA GLU A 597 -1.09 -18.73 -27.72
C GLU A 597 -1.09 -19.40 -26.33
N GLN A 598 0.03 -20.02 -25.93
CA GLN A 598 0.15 -20.62 -24.59
C GLN A 598 0.07 -19.57 -23.47
N LEU A 599 0.69 -18.41 -23.61
CA LEU A 599 0.55 -17.33 -22.62
C LEU A 599 -0.89 -16.81 -22.55
N HIS A 600 -1.59 -16.69 -23.69
CA HIS A 600 -3.01 -16.31 -23.72
C HIS A 600 -3.89 -17.35 -23.02
N GLU A 601 -3.61 -18.64 -23.22
CA GLU A 601 -4.32 -19.71 -22.51
C GLU A 601 -4.15 -19.59 -20.99
N ILE A 602 -2.94 -19.28 -20.51
CA ILE A 602 -2.67 -19.07 -19.08
C ILE A 602 -3.40 -17.80 -18.58
N ASP A 603 -3.35 -16.69 -19.33
CA ASP A 603 -4.03 -15.44 -18.97
C ASP A 603 -5.55 -15.61 -18.84
N ILE A 604 -6.17 -16.29 -19.81
CA ILE A 604 -7.63 -16.51 -19.86
C ILE A 604 -8.12 -17.40 -18.71
N GLN A 605 -7.30 -18.34 -18.25
CA GLN A 605 -7.67 -19.22 -17.13
C GLN A 605 -7.76 -18.47 -15.79
N ARG A 606 -7.15 -17.28 -15.68
CA ARG A 606 -7.19 -16.43 -14.47
C ARG A 606 -6.73 -17.17 -13.20
N LEU A 607 -5.80 -18.11 -13.35
CA LEU A 607 -5.14 -18.81 -12.24
C LEU A 607 -3.97 -17.98 -11.68
N GLU A 608 -3.26 -18.54 -10.71
CA GLU A 608 -2.21 -17.89 -9.92
C GLU A 608 -1.13 -17.18 -10.75
N HIS A 609 -0.74 -17.75 -11.90
CA HIS A 609 0.32 -17.22 -12.76
C HIS A 609 -0.20 -16.44 -13.98
N ALA A 610 -1.50 -16.20 -14.07
CA ALA A 610 -2.12 -15.43 -15.16
C ALA A 610 -1.54 -14.02 -15.26
N SER A 611 -1.31 -13.36 -14.12
CA SER A 611 -0.71 -12.03 -14.06
C SER A 611 0.67 -11.97 -14.72
N LEU A 612 1.51 -12.96 -14.45
CA LEU A 612 2.85 -13.04 -15.03
C LEU A 612 2.79 -13.34 -16.53
N ALA A 613 1.92 -14.25 -16.96
CA ALA A 613 1.71 -14.52 -18.38
C ALA A 613 1.22 -13.27 -19.12
N ARG A 614 0.32 -12.50 -18.49
CA ARG A 614 -0.21 -11.24 -19.01
C ARG A 614 0.84 -10.15 -19.09
N ASP A 615 1.67 -9.98 -18.08
CA ASP A 615 2.73 -8.96 -18.08
C ASP A 615 3.81 -9.28 -19.14
N LEU A 616 4.10 -10.57 -19.34
CA LEU A 616 4.90 -11.02 -20.48
C LEU A 616 4.20 -10.70 -21.80
N LEU A 617 2.93 -11.07 -21.97
CA LEU A 617 2.15 -10.73 -23.16
C LEU A 617 2.10 -9.22 -23.41
N ASN A 618 1.97 -8.40 -22.38
CA ASN A 618 1.88 -6.95 -22.49
C ASN A 618 3.17 -6.34 -23.03
N LEU A 619 4.33 -6.93 -22.71
CA LEU A 619 5.59 -6.56 -23.36
C LEU A 619 5.58 -6.83 -24.87
N PHE A 620 4.84 -7.82 -25.37
CA PHE A 620 4.83 -8.17 -26.80
C PHE A 620 3.69 -7.49 -27.56
N GLU A 621 2.48 -7.59 -27.01
CA GLU A 621 1.23 -7.22 -27.67
C GLU A 621 0.73 -5.85 -27.27
N GLY A 622 1.23 -5.31 -26.15
CA GLY A 622 0.71 -4.12 -25.48
C GLY A 622 -0.80 -4.20 -25.19
N ASP A 623 -1.33 -3.16 -24.54
CA ASP A 623 -2.76 -3.01 -24.20
C ASP A 623 -3.36 -4.16 -23.36
N LEU A 624 -2.52 -5.00 -22.77
CA LEU A 624 -2.90 -6.05 -21.84
C LEU A 624 -2.57 -5.59 -20.42
N ASP A 625 -3.31 -4.59 -19.95
CA ASP A 625 -3.11 -4.06 -18.60
C ASP A 625 -3.46 -5.10 -17.53
N TYR A 626 -2.72 -5.10 -16.42
CA TYR A 626 -2.91 -6.02 -15.29
C TYR A 626 -4.37 -6.05 -14.81
N ILE A 627 -4.85 -7.23 -14.46
CA ILE A 627 -6.20 -7.41 -13.90
C ILE A 627 -6.11 -7.43 -12.39
N PHE A 628 -6.67 -6.40 -11.77
CA PHE A 628 -6.77 -6.31 -10.32
C PHE A 628 -7.89 -7.21 -9.84
N GLY A 629 -7.60 -8.05 -8.85
CA GLY A 629 -8.62 -8.88 -8.21
C GLY A 629 -9.56 -8.04 -7.35
N ASP A 630 -10.83 -8.40 -7.32
CA ASP A 630 -11.86 -7.68 -6.56
C ASP A 630 -11.53 -7.53 -5.09
N LEU A 631 -11.74 -6.34 -4.55
CA LEU A 631 -11.67 -6.11 -3.11
C LEU A 631 -12.91 -6.73 -2.45
N MET A 632 -12.69 -7.32 -1.28
CA MET A 632 -13.78 -7.82 -0.46
C MET A 632 -14.57 -6.64 0.10
N GLU A 633 -15.88 -6.66 -0.10
CA GLU A 633 -16.77 -5.69 0.54
C GLU A 633 -17.02 -6.06 2.01
N LYS A 634 -17.32 -5.06 2.84
CA LYS A 634 -17.71 -5.29 4.23
C LYS A 634 -19.03 -6.07 4.27
N GLN A 635 -19.21 -6.90 5.27
CA GLN A 635 -20.51 -7.53 5.50
C GLN A 635 -21.44 -6.50 6.15
N ASP A 636 -22.61 -6.28 5.56
CA ASP A 636 -23.67 -5.47 6.14
C ASP A 636 -24.11 -6.07 7.48
N VAL A 637 -23.57 -5.53 8.56
CA VAL A 637 -24.09 -5.76 9.90
C VAL A 637 -24.96 -4.56 10.25
N ASN A 638 -26.26 -4.79 10.40
CA ASN A 638 -27.20 -3.77 10.83
C ASN A 638 -26.82 -3.27 12.23
N VAL A 639 -26.02 -2.22 12.28
CA VAL A 639 -25.76 -1.42 13.47
C VAL A 639 -26.49 -0.10 13.24
N GLU A 640 -27.58 0.14 13.97
CA GLU A 640 -28.35 1.38 13.83
C GLU A 640 -27.51 2.56 14.36
N SER A 641 -26.99 3.42 13.49
CA SER A 641 -26.37 4.70 13.87
C SER A 641 -27.13 5.90 13.31
N SER A 642 -27.06 7.04 14.01
CA SER A 642 -27.76 8.28 13.64
C SER A 642 -26.81 9.48 13.65
N ASP A 643 -26.81 10.22 12.53
CA ASP A 643 -26.28 11.55 12.20
C ASP A 643 -25.05 12.10 12.97
N ILE A 644 -24.01 12.39 12.17
CA ILE A 644 -22.75 13.04 12.52
C ILE A 644 -22.96 14.40 13.19
N LEU A 645 -22.16 14.69 14.22
CA LEU A 645 -21.97 16.02 14.76
C LEU A 645 -20.63 16.58 14.25
N VAL A 646 -20.69 17.53 13.33
CA VAL A 646 -19.52 18.31 12.88
C VAL A 646 -19.00 19.13 14.06
N LEU A 647 -17.73 18.94 14.41
CA LEU A 647 -17.06 19.68 15.48
C LEU A 647 -16.67 21.07 15.00
N ASP A 648 -17.65 21.97 14.98
CA ASP A 648 -17.39 23.39 15.12
C ASP A 648 -17.14 23.69 16.61
N SER A 649 -16.01 24.31 16.93
CA SER A 649 -15.71 24.77 18.30
C SER A 649 -16.79 25.69 18.88
N ASP A 650 -17.65 26.26 18.03
CA ASP A 650 -18.76 27.13 18.42
C ASP A 650 -20.13 26.42 18.54
N LEU A 651 -20.20 25.10 18.38
CA LEU A 651 -21.47 24.35 18.34
C LEU A 651 -22.28 24.45 19.66
N LEU A 652 -23.42 25.15 19.58
CA LEU A 652 -24.51 25.13 20.56
C LEU A 652 -25.86 25.31 19.86
N GLU A 653 -26.65 24.24 19.77
CA GLU A 653 -27.95 24.23 19.12
C GLU A 653 -29.06 23.70 20.04
N VAL A 654 -30.27 24.23 19.88
CA VAL A 654 -31.46 23.79 20.62
C VAL A 654 -32.59 23.49 19.64
N PHE A 655 -33.12 22.27 19.67
CA PHE A 655 -34.24 21.86 18.81
C PHE A 655 -35.09 20.75 19.48
N PRO A 656 -36.39 20.62 19.15
CA PRO A 656 -37.17 21.62 18.44
C PRO A 656 -37.28 22.89 19.28
N ASN A 657 -37.31 24.05 18.63
CA ASN A 657 -37.46 25.32 19.31
C ASN A 657 -38.26 26.28 18.42
N PRO A 658 -39.52 26.59 18.73
CA PRO A 658 -40.21 26.37 20.02
C PRO A 658 -40.56 24.90 20.34
N SER A 659 -40.78 24.59 21.62
CA SER A 659 -41.24 23.27 22.10
C SER A 659 -42.25 23.38 23.25
N THR A 660 -43.03 22.33 23.50
CA THR A 660 -43.99 22.24 24.62
C THR A 660 -43.41 21.48 25.82
N ASP A 661 -42.80 20.32 25.59
CA ASP A 661 -42.54 19.37 26.67
C ASP A 661 -41.03 19.15 26.92
N LYS A 662 -40.24 19.15 25.85
CA LYS A 662 -38.79 18.89 25.91
C LYS A 662 -38.01 19.53 24.77
N VAL A 663 -36.74 19.81 25.00
CA VAL A 663 -35.81 20.24 23.94
C VAL A 663 -34.56 19.38 24.00
N PHE A 664 -33.92 19.21 22.85
CA PHE A 664 -32.59 18.64 22.72
C PHE A 664 -31.59 19.77 22.59
N ILE A 665 -30.56 19.71 23.42
CA ILE A 665 -29.44 20.65 23.39
C ILE A 665 -28.24 19.89 22.83
N LYS A 666 -27.81 20.25 21.62
CA LYS A 666 -26.55 19.80 21.02
C LYS A 666 -25.47 20.80 21.38
N TYR A 667 -24.36 20.34 21.92
CA TYR A 667 -23.24 21.22 22.25
C TYR A 667 -21.90 20.50 22.13
N PHE A 668 -20.84 21.27 21.92
CA PHE A 668 -19.45 20.84 22.07
C PHE A 668 -18.72 21.79 23.01
N VAL A 669 -18.07 21.32 24.07
CA VAL A 669 -17.26 22.08 25.02
C VAL A 669 -15.90 21.40 25.14
N LYS A 670 -14.82 22.19 25.25
CA LYS A 670 -13.46 21.63 25.34
C LYS A 670 -13.22 20.87 26.66
N ASP A 671 -13.92 21.26 27.73
CA ASP A 671 -13.80 20.67 29.07
C ASP A 671 -15.18 20.58 29.73
N GLY A 672 -15.78 19.38 29.74
CA GLY A 672 -17.10 19.15 30.32
C GLY A 672 -17.15 19.31 31.85
N GLU A 673 -16.08 18.96 32.57
CA GLU A 673 -16.08 18.96 34.04
C GLU A 673 -16.04 20.37 34.63
N ASN A 674 -15.33 21.30 33.97
CA ASN A 674 -15.24 22.70 34.38
C ASN A 674 -16.21 23.63 33.62
N THR A 675 -17.14 23.05 32.85
CA THR A 675 -18.19 23.81 32.18
C THR A 675 -19.45 23.87 33.02
N THR A 676 -19.99 25.07 33.19
CA THR A 676 -21.28 25.28 33.86
C THR A 676 -22.39 25.44 32.83
N PHE A 677 -23.41 24.60 32.95
CA PHE A 677 -24.59 24.61 32.09
C PHE A 677 -25.76 25.21 32.87
N ARG A 678 -26.22 26.38 32.48
CA ARG A 678 -27.22 27.14 33.25
C ARG A 678 -28.42 27.50 32.40
N LEU A 679 -29.60 27.39 32.99
CA LEU A 679 -30.84 27.86 32.39
C LEU A 679 -31.34 29.10 33.14
N PHE A 680 -31.54 30.19 32.40
CA PHE A 680 -32.07 31.45 32.92
C PHE A 680 -33.43 31.76 32.31
N ASP A 681 -34.27 32.48 33.05
CA ASP A 681 -35.44 33.14 32.46
C ASP A 681 -35.05 34.48 31.78
N MET A 682 -36.01 35.13 31.11
CA MET A 682 -35.80 36.44 30.47
C MET A 682 -35.41 37.58 31.43
N SER A 683 -35.61 37.42 32.74
CA SER A 683 -35.18 38.39 33.74
C SER A 683 -33.72 38.20 34.18
N GLY A 684 -33.06 37.14 33.69
CA GLY A 684 -31.71 36.75 34.10
C GLY A 684 -31.68 35.97 35.42
N LYS A 685 -32.83 35.51 35.92
CA LYS A 685 -32.88 34.66 37.12
C LYS A 685 -32.50 33.24 36.75
N LEU A 686 -31.56 32.67 37.50
CA LEU A 686 -31.17 31.26 37.37
C LEU A 686 -32.36 30.36 37.74
N ILE A 687 -32.77 29.52 36.80
CA ILE A 687 -33.85 28.54 36.95
C ILE A 687 -33.29 27.19 37.34
N ASN A 688 -32.23 26.76 36.65
CA ASN A 688 -31.57 25.49 36.94
C ASN A 688 -30.08 25.54 36.57
N ASP A 689 -29.31 24.70 37.23
CA ASP A 689 -27.89 24.50 37.01
C ASP A 689 -27.64 23.00 36.79
N PHE A 690 -27.04 22.65 35.65
CA PHE A 690 -26.80 21.27 35.26
C PHE A 690 -25.31 20.98 35.37
N LYS A 691 -25.00 19.80 35.90
CA LYS A 691 -23.66 19.22 35.86
C LYS A 691 -23.67 18.12 34.80
N TRP A 692 -23.13 18.45 33.63
CA TRP A 692 -22.87 17.48 32.58
C TRP A 692 -21.36 17.39 32.41
N THR A 693 -20.81 16.19 32.42
CA THR A 693 -19.35 15.95 32.34
C THR A 693 -18.88 15.64 30.92
N TYR A 694 -19.79 15.64 29.94
CA TYR A 694 -19.48 15.26 28.56
C TYR A 694 -19.04 16.46 27.73
N SER A 695 -17.95 16.31 26.98
CA SER A 695 -17.37 17.33 26.09
C SER A 695 -18.18 17.55 24.82
N ALA A 696 -18.83 16.53 24.27
CA ALA A 696 -19.79 16.68 23.18
C ALA A 696 -21.03 15.87 23.54
N SER A 697 -22.22 16.46 23.42
CA SER A 697 -23.44 15.70 23.72
C SER A 697 -24.69 16.29 23.08
N LYS A 698 -25.70 15.41 22.94
CA LYS A 698 -27.10 15.77 22.71
C LYS A 698 -27.86 15.41 23.98
N VAL A 699 -28.23 16.41 24.77
CA VAL A 699 -28.94 16.19 26.04
C VAL A 699 -30.41 16.54 25.90
N GLU A 700 -31.27 15.67 26.42
CA GLU A 700 -32.70 15.95 26.55
C GLU A 700 -32.97 16.77 27.81
N LEU A 701 -33.54 17.96 27.64
CA LEU A 701 -33.99 18.82 28.72
C LEU A 701 -35.53 18.85 28.76
N SER A 702 -36.11 18.34 29.86
CA SER A 702 -37.55 18.47 30.10
C SER A 702 -37.91 19.92 30.46
N LEU A 703 -38.93 20.45 29.79
CA LEU A 703 -39.49 21.77 30.05
C LEU A 703 -40.73 21.71 30.94
N ASN A 704 -41.20 20.54 31.36
CA ASN A 704 -42.49 20.35 32.03
C ASN A 704 -42.66 21.17 33.31
N SER A 705 -41.58 21.38 34.06
CA SER A 705 -41.57 22.17 35.31
C SER A 705 -41.51 23.69 35.10
N LEU A 706 -41.39 24.16 33.85
CA LEU A 706 -41.24 25.56 33.49
C LEU A 706 -42.57 26.18 33.05
N ASN A 707 -42.75 27.49 33.23
CA ASN A 707 -43.92 28.20 32.70
C ASN A 707 -43.75 28.48 31.20
N GLN A 708 -44.84 28.77 30.49
CA GLN A 708 -44.76 29.24 29.10
C GLN A 708 -43.94 30.54 29.05
N GLY A 709 -43.00 30.64 28.10
CA GLY A 709 -42.07 31.76 28.07
C GLY A 709 -40.79 31.48 27.31
N VAL A 710 -39.85 32.43 27.40
CA VAL A 710 -38.52 32.32 26.79
C VAL A 710 -37.48 32.10 27.89
N TYR A 711 -36.54 31.22 27.61
CA TYR A 711 -35.42 30.89 28.48
C TYR A 711 -34.10 31.03 27.72
N LEU A 712 -33.02 31.30 28.44
CA LEU A 712 -31.66 31.30 27.91
C LEU A 712 -30.89 30.14 28.51
N PHE A 713 -30.43 29.25 27.64
CA PHE A 713 -29.45 28.23 28.00
C PHE A 713 -28.05 28.79 27.78
N VAL A 714 -27.20 28.68 28.78
CA VAL A 714 -25.86 29.27 28.80
C VAL A 714 -24.86 28.19 29.16
N ILE A 715 -23.82 28.09 28.34
CA ILE A 715 -22.64 27.28 28.58
C ILE A 715 -21.51 28.25 28.92
N GLN A 716 -20.89 28.08 30.08
CA GLN A 716 -19.75 28.89 30.51
C GLN A 716 -18.58 27.98 30.86
N GLU A 717 -17.51 28.09 30.08
CA GLU A 717 -16.24 27.39 30.27
C GLU A 717 -15.32 28.19 31.23
N GLU A 718 -14.38 27.50 31.87
CA GLU A 718 -13.40 28.11 32.78
C GLU A 718 -12.48 29.12 32.06
N THR A 719 -12.24 28.91 30.77
CA THR A 719 -11.50 29.83 29.88
C THR A 719 -12.19 31.19 29.70
N GLY A 720 -13.42 31.35 30.18
CA GLY A 720 -14.21 32.56 30.06
C GLY A 720 -15.08 32.60 28.79
N ASN A 721 -15.03 31.58 27.95
CA ASN A 721 -15.91 31.44 26.80
C ASN A 721 -17.35 31.20 27.27
N ILE A 722 -18.28 32.05 26.80
CA ILE A 722 -19.71 31.97 27.12
C ILE A 722 -20.49 31.82 25.83
N ARG A 723 -21.24 30.73 25.71
CA ARG A 723 -22.14 30.46 24.59
C ARG A 723 -23.59 30.43 25.07
N ARG A 724 -24.51 30.87 24.22
CA ARG A 724 -25.92 31.06 24.59
C ARG A 724 -26.85 30.57 23.51
N ALA A 725 -27.89 29.85 23.90
CA ALA A 725 -29.01 29.51 23.03
C ALA A 725 -30.34 29.91 23.67
N LYS A 726 -31.28 30.34 22.83
CA LYS A 726 -32.64 30.69 23.25
C LYS A 726 -33.51 29.44 23.25
N ILE A 727 -34.33 29.24 24.26
CA ILE A 727 -35.38 28.20 24.32
C ILE A 727 -36.73 28.90 24.42
N VAL A 728 -37.71 28.51 23.59
CA VAL A 728 -39.08 29.05 23.60
C VAL A 728 -40.04 27.93 23.99
N LYS A 729 -40.58 28.00 25.21
CA LYS A 729 -41.63 27.11 25.69
C LYS A 729 -43.00 27.66 25.31
N ARG A 730 -43.80 26.86 24.60
CA ARG A 730 -45.19 27.18 24.24
C ARG A 730 -46.20 26.68 25.23
#